data_AF-A0A2V2CXK3-F1
#
_entry.id   AF-A0A2V2CXK3-F1
#
_cell.length_a   1.000
_cell.length_b   1.000
_cell.length_c   1.000
_cell.angle_alpha   90.00
_cell.angle_beta   90.00
_cell.angle_gamma   90.00
#
_symmetry.space_group_name_H-M   'P 1'
#
loop_
_entity.id
_entity.type
_entity.pdbx_description
1 polymer ?
#
loop_
_entity_poly.entity_id
_entity_poly.type
_entity_poly.pdbx_seq_one_letter_code
_entity_poly.pdbx_strand_id
1 'polypeptide(L)'
;MYYQYAANLMPDQETKVWAHAVSKDLVYWEEMPIAIYPDEWGEAYSGSAVIDYNNTSGLFDDSTPPEARMVLFYTSYSGKLGDSSYGDQNQSMAYSKDNGVTWTKYEGNPVIKNERNRYSGGFRDPKVIWYEDGSFENGGIWLMVVGGGPARLFTSPDLINWTYNTTLKNGRAPIDAECPDFFPLAVNGDENNVKWVYMGALYNDGNSRTIYAIGELVKDAEGKFEFNCEYAQLEKPINGCCAVYAQQTFFNDAKGRRIAVSWIRDWNTFNDYETGNIKNWLGTHTLPVELKLIYDDGEYKIMQIPVEELNKLRYPDAMFQTKDIKVSDSDSDLLAGMEGELFEIEATFTLGSAAGFGFRVRTGTDEETVIHYNVTDKKLLLDRTQSGIAISEGGEIISVDMKPCDGKVTLRIFVDTSIIDIYGNNGDAVINTQIYPSDGSNGMAFYVQNGDVTVDSMTVYKLDSIHFSGLKQGGNHPQDGTKSNINSILTVVIIVLAVCVLAFLAGMIVMRARRSSGSSANTSIDEAASGSALSAIVPLPESKQGKSYWEGKRIAFLGDSITEMNGYQSLVRRYLNTSRGYTYAVGGTQLTGLDRSFTQRAEDIKEDVDLIFVFGGTNDFHVGAPIGSVDDEASTETFCGSVRKVCEILTAQHPDSLIVFATPLQRTNPPGTGVHDKNALGLGLAAYVQAIIDVCADFQIPVLDFYNTSAITEKTADQYLFDGLHPNQDGFQVIARELAAFLCPGEDFSE
;
A
#
# COMPACT_ATOMS: atom_id res chain seq x y z
N MET A 1 -6.03 -2.47 -5.35
CA MET A 1 -6.13 -1.01 -5.30
C MET A 1 -4.78 -0.43 -5.68
N TYR A 2 -4.73 0.34 -6.76
CA TYR A 2 -3.54 1.10 -7.12
C TYR A 2 -3.78 2.56 -6.73
N TYR A 3 -2.74 3.26 -6.30
CA TYR A 3 -2.84 4.65 -5.87
C TYR A 3 -1.56 5.42 -6.16
N GLN A 4 -1.70 6.73 -6.36
CA GLN A 4 -0.57 7.63 -6.49
C GLN A 4 0.21 7.68 -5.18
N TYR A 5 1.52 7.52 -5.28
CA TYR A 5 2.41 7.46 -4.13
C TYR A 5 3.71 8.21 -4.41
N ALA A 6 4.24 8.83 -3.37
CA ALA A 6 5.58 9.41 -3.34
C ALA A 6 6.26 8.91 -2.06
N ALA A 7 7.49 8.39 -2.20
CA ALA A 7 8.24 7.85 -1.07
C ALA A 7 8.77 8.94 -0.10
N ASN A 8 8.85 10.18 -0.57
CA ASN A 8 9.29 11.33 0.22
C ASN A 8 8.09 12.24 0.52
N LEU A 9 7.94 12.62 1.79
CA LEU A 9 6.90 13.53 2.27
C LEU A 9 7.19 15.03 1.95
N MET A 10 8.24 15.32 1.19
CA MET A 10 8.62 16.70 0.82
C MET A 10 8.13 17.05 -0.61
N PRO A 11 7.30 18.09 -0.78
CA PRO A 11 6.62 18.43 -2.05
C PRO A 11 7.51 18.70 -3.27
N ASP A 12 8.80 18.96 -3.09
CA ASP A 12 9.74 19.37 -4.14
C ASP A 12 10.67 18.23 -4.61
N GLN A 13 10.50 17.02 -4.07
CA GLN A 13 11.31 15.82 -4.41
C GLN A 13 10.42 14.62 -4.81
N GLU A 14 9.13 14.84 -5.06
CA GLU A 14 8.13 13.78 -5.28
C GLU A 14 8.22 13.17 -6.69
N THR A 15 8.89 12.04 -6.82
CA THR A 15 8.72 11.18 -7.99
C THR A 15 7.46 10.35 -7.83
N LYS A 16 6.44 10.58 -8.65
CA LYS A 16 5.15 9.87 -8.56
C LYS A 16 5.23 8.47 -9.16
N VAL A 17 4.77 7.50 -8.37
CA VAL A 17 4.67 6.08 -8.74
C VAL A 17 3.27 5.56 -8.46
N TRP A 18 2.93 4.40 -9.03
CA TRP A 18 1.73 3.67 -8.60
C TRP A 18 2.11 2.66 -7.54
N ALA A 19 1.74 2.94 -6.28
CA ALA A 19 1.75 1.93 -5.22
C ALA A 19 0.54 1.00 -5.36
N HIS A 20 0.58 -0.13 -4.65
CA HIS A 20 -0.37 -1.21 -4.80
C HIS A 20 -0.71 -1.81 -3.44
N ALA A 21 -2.00 -2.05 -3.19
CA ALA A 21 -2.48 -2.86 -2.08
C ALA A 21 -3.62 -3.77 -2.53
N VAL A 22 -3.74 -4.96 -1.94
CA VAL A 22 -4.79 -5.94 -2.27
C VAL A 22 -5.66 -6.24 -1.05
N SER A 23 -6.93 -6.54 -1.29
CA SER A 23 -7.85 -7.02 -0.26
C SER A 23 -8.83 -8.01 -0.88
N LYS A 24 -9.27 -8.99 -0.08
CA LYS A 24 -10.34 -9.93 -0.46
C LYS A 24 -11.73 -9.43 -0.05
N ASP A 25 -11.80 -8.36 0.75
CA ASP A 25 -13.05 -7.90 1.35
C ASP A 25 -13.19 -6.38 1.46
N LEU A 26 -12.28 -5.63 0.84
CA LEU A 26 -12.23 -4.16 0.85
C LEU A 26 -11.97 -3.55 2.24
N VAL A 27 -11.70 -4.37 3.25
CA VAL A 27 -11.50 -3.94 4.64
C VAL A 27 -10.06 -4.18 5.08
N TYR A 28 -9.61 -5.43 5.00
CA TYR A 28 -8.24 -5.78 5.38
C TYR A 28 -7.34 -5.72 4.14
N TRP A 29 -6.43 -4.76 4.12
CA TRP A 29 -5.55 -4.48 2.99
C TRP A 29 -4.12 -4.95 3.28
N GLU A 30 -3.51 -5.62 2.31
CA GLU A 30 -2.10 -5.99 2.29
C GLU A 30 -1.37 -5.13 1.26
N GLU A 31 -0.35 -4.40 1.72
CA GLU A 31 0.50 -3.59 0.84
C GLU A 31 1.38 -4.49 -0.03
N MET A 32 1.47 -4.17 -1.31
CA MET A 32 2.20 -4.89 -2.34
C MET A 32 3.38 -4.05 -2.83
N PRO A 33 4.37 -4.64 -3.52
CA PRO A 33 5.41 -3.87 -4.19
C PRO A 33 4.83 -2.80 -5.13
N ILE A 34 5.58 -1.71 -5.32
CA ILE A 34 5.23 -0.66 -6.29
C ILE A 34 4.97 -1.28 -7.66
N ALA A 35 3.83 -0.92 -8.25
CA ALA A 35 3.37 -1.49 -9.52
C ALA A 35 4.03 -0.83 -10.72
N ILE A 36 4.12 0.52 -10.75
CA ILE A 36 4.66 1.27 -11.88
C ILE A 36 5.60 2.37 -11.39
N TYR A 37 6.87 2.24 -11.77
CA TYR A 37 7.89 3.28 -11.62
C TYR A 37 7.91 4.22 -12.85
N PRO A 38 8.53 5.41 -12.78
CA PRO A 38 8.80 6.24 -13.95
C PRO A 38 9.76 5.57 -14.94
N ASP A 39 9.84 6.10 -16.15
CA ASP A 39 10.83 5.71 -17.16
C ASP A 39 11.20 6.90 -18.08
N GLU A 40 11.71 6.60 -19.27
CA GLU A 40 12.03 7.57 -20.33
C GLU A 40 10.83 8.42 -20.82
N TRP A 41 9.60 8.02 -20.51
CA TRP A 41 8.37 8.78 -20.74
C TRP A 41 7.94 9.61 -19.54
N GLY A 42 8.76 9.64 -18.49
CA GLY A 42 8.58 10.43 -17.28
C GLY A 42 7.73 9.75 -16.20
N GLU A 43 7.08 10.55 -15.37
CA GLU A 43 6.32 10.08 -14.20
C GLU A 43 5.02 9.36 -14.60
N ALA A 44 4.58 8.42 -13.76
CA ALA A 44 3.36 7.67 -13.96
C ALA A 44 2.18 8.30 -13.20
N TYR A 45 1.46 9.19 -13.87
CA TYR A 45 0.24 9.83 -13.35
C TYR A 45 -0.96 8.86 -13.38
N SER A 46 -2.10 9.30 -12.85
CA SER A 46 -3.27 8.45 -12.59
C SER A 46 -3.83 7.79 -13.84
N GLY A 47 -4.72 6.83 -13.64
CA GLY A 47 -5.35 6.05 -14.71
C GLY A 47 -6.19 4.90 -14.14
N SER A 48 -6.35 3.83 -14.92
CA SER A 48 -7.25 2.73 -14.57
C SER A 48 -6.74 1.38 -15.07
N ALA A 49 -7.36 0.28 -14.63
CA ALA A 49 -7.03 -1.07 -15.05
C ALA A 49 -8.28 -1.86 -15.47
N VAL A 50 -8.10 -2.80 -16.39
CA VAL A 50 -9.14 -3.69 -16.94
C VAL A 50 -8.61 -5.11 -17.07
N ILE A 51 -9.53 -6.07 -17.21
CA ILE A 51 -9.22 -7.46 -17.54
C ILE A 51 -9.53 -7.66 -19.03
N ASP A 52 -8.52 -7.99 -19.83
CA ASP A 52 -8.65 -8.32 -21.25
C ASP A 52 -9.00 -9.81 -21.42
N TYR A 53 -10.20 -10.19 -20.98
CA TYR A 53 -10.67 -11.59 -20.97
C TYR A 53 -10.47 -12.28 -22.32
N ASN A 54 -10.80 -11.58 -23.41
CA ASN A 54 -10.75 -12.11 -24.77
C ASN A 54 -9.37 -11.97 -25.43
N ASN A 55 -8.35 -11.49 -24.70
CA ASN A 55 -7.01 -11.21 -25.23
C ASN A 55 -7.07 -10.37 -26.52
N THR A 56 -7.94 -9.36 -26.53
CA THR A 56 -8.12 -8.45 -27.67
C THR A 56 -6.84 -7.68 -28.00
N SER A 57 -5.98 -7.47 -27.02
CA SER A 57 -4.66 -6.86 -27.19
C SER A 57 -3.62 -7.78 -27.85
N GLY A 58 -3.81 -9.10 -27.79
CA GLY A 58 -2.82 -10.07 -28.24
C GLY A 58 -1.54 -10.10 -27.39
N LEU A 59 -1.52 -9.48 -26.20
CA LEU A 59 -0.34 -9.44 -25.32
C LEU A 59 -0.16 -10.72 -24.48
N PHE A 60 -1.19 -11.55 -24.43
CA PHE A 60 -1.21 -12.75 -23.61
C PHE A 60 -1.09 -14.01 -24.46
N ASP A 61 -0.39 -15.00 -23.94
CA ASP A 61 -0.34 -16.34 -24.52
C ASP A 61 -1.40 -17.25 -23.89
N ASP A 62 -1.61 -18.42 -24.48
CA ASP A 62 -2.62 -19.40 -24.02
C ASP A 62 -2.36 -19.93 -22.59
N SER A 63 -1.15 -19.73 -22.04
CA SER A 63 -0.83 -20.13 -20.67
C SER A 63 -1.32 -19.14 -19.62
N THR A 64 -1.64 -17.90 -20.02
CA THR A 64 -2.18 -16.88 -19.11
C THR A 64 -3.71 -17.01 -19.01
N PRO A 65 -4.27 -17.35 -17.84
CA PRO A 65 -5.72 -17.47 -17.66
C PRO A 65 -6.44 -16.15 -17.96
N PRO A 66 -7.65 -16.16 -18.58
CA PRO A 66 -8.40 -14.94 -18.92
C PRO A 66 -8.54 -13.91 -17.79
N GLU A 67 -8.78 -14.37 -16.57
CA GLU A 67 -8.91 -13.54 -15.37
C GLU A 67 -7.60 -12.87 -14.92
N ALA A 68 -6.45 -13.43 -15.32
CA ALA A 68 -5.13 -12.89 -15.00
C ALA A 68 -4.61 -11.91 -16.05
N ARG A 69 -5.31 -11.77 -17.20
CA ARG A 69 -4.94 -10.90 -18.34
C ARG A 69 -5.23 -9.44 -18.02
N MET A 70 -4.48 -8.88 -17.09
CA MET A 70 -4.72 -7.51 -16.63
C MET A 70 -3.94 -6.51 -17.48
N VAL A 71 -4.61 -5.42 -17.84
CA VAL A 71 -4.03 -4.29 -18.55
C VAL A 71 -4.32 -3.02 -17.76
N LEU A 72 -3.31 -2.21 -17.50
CA LEU A 72 -3.48 -0.89 -16.91
C LEU A 72 -3.12 0.19 -17.93
N PHE A 73 -3.76 1.34 -17.77
CA PHE A 73 -3.51 2.56 -18.51
C PHE A 73 -3.19 3.66 -17.51
N TYR A 74 -2.19 4.45 -17.83
CA TYR A 74 -1.70 5.54 -17.00
C TYR A 74 -1.27 6.71 -17.87
N THR A 75 -1.21 7.90 -17.28
CA THR A 75 -0.63 9.04 -17.98
C THR A 75 0.88 9.06 -17.77
N SER A 76 1.64 9.09 -18.86
CA SER A 76 3.05 9.46 -18.85
C SER A 76 3.18 10.98 -18.86
N TYR A 77 3.62 11.54 -17.73
CA TYR A 77 3.79 12.98 -17.52
C TYR A 77 5.22 13.44 -17.83
N SER A 78 5.37 14.66 -18.39
CA SER A 78 6.59 15.27 -18.97
C SER A 78 6.97 14.79 -20.38
N GLY A 79 6.21 13.85 -20.95
CA GLY A 79 6.44 13.34 -22.29
C GLY A 79 7.74 12.54 -22.41
N LYS A 80 8.22 12.33 -23.64
CA LYS A 80 9.53 11.68 -23.84
C LYS A 80 10.63 12.62 -23.37
N LEU A 81 11.45 12.17 -22.43
CA LEU A 81 12.56 12.98 -21.91
C LEU A 81 13.44 13.49 -23.06
N GLY A 82 13.59 14.81 -23.13
CA GLY A 82 14.38 15.49 -24.18
C GLY A 82 13.65 15.72 -25.52
N ASP A 83 12.37 15.36 -25.66
CA ASP A 83 11.58 15.61 -26.88
C ASP A 83 10.19 16.19 -26.58
N SER A 84 10.12 17.52 -26.57
CA SER A 84 8.88 18.27 -26.30
C SER A 84 7.82 18.14 -27.42
N SER A 85 8.12 17.48 -28.54
CA SER A 85 7.15 17.33 -29.63
C SER A 85 5.98 16.41 -29.26
N TYR A 86 6.17 15.54 -28.26
CA TYR A 86 5.17 14.61 -27.73
C TYR A 86 4.14 15.26 -26.80
N GLY A 87 4.35 16.51 -26.37
CA GLY A 87 3.51 17.16 -25.36
C GLY A 87 3.71 16.59 -23.95
N ASP A 88 3.06 17.22 -22.96
CA ASP A 88 3.40 17.03 -21.55
C ASP A 88 2.68 15.84 -20.90
N GLN A 89 1.57 15.38 -21.50
CA GLN A 89 0.72 14.32 -20.93
C GLN A 89 0.29 13.37 -22.05
N ASN A 90 0.74 12.12 -21.97
CA ASN A 90 0.46 11.07 -22.97
C ASN A 90 -0.16 9.86 -22.29
N GLN A 91 -0.95 9.04 -23.01
CA GLN A 91 -1.55 7.85 -22.42
C GLN A 91 -0.73 6.61 -22.78
N SER A 92 -0.26 5.91 -21.76
CA SER A 92 0.57 4.72 -21.83
C SER A 92 -0.14 3.54 -21.19
N MET A 93 0.34 2.33 -21.45
CA MET A 93 -0.21 1.10 -20.89
C MET A 93 0.87 0.15 -20.37
N ALA A 94 0.49 -0.72 -19.45
CA ALA A 94 1.27 -1.87 -19.03
C ALA A 94 0.35 -3.09 -18.91
N TYR A 95 0.91 -4.29 -18.97
CA TYR A 95 0.16 -5.53 -18.85
C TYR A 95 0.80 -6.45 -17.81
N SER A 96 -0.03 -7.26 -17.17
CA SER A 96 0.35 -8.21 -16.13
C SER A 96 -0.18 -9.59 -16.47
N LYS A 97 0.65 -10.61 -16.26
CA LYS A 97 0.31 -12.03 -16.47
C LYS A 97 0.06 -12.78 -15.15
N ASP A 98 0.14 -12.09 -14.01
CA ASP A 98 0.18 -12.68 -12.67
C ASP A 98 -0.83 -12.03 -11.71
N ASN A 99 -2.00 -11.66 -12.23
CA ASN A 99 -3.09 -11.03 -11.49
C ASN A 99 -2.74 -9.64 -10.92
N GLY A 100 -1.94 -8.86 -11.67
CA GLY A 100 -1.61 -7.48 -11.32
C GLY A 100 -0.53 -7.34 -10.25
N VAL A 101 0.20 -8.41 -9.92
CA VAL A 101 1.32 -8.35 -8.96
C VAL A 101 2.52 -7.67 -9.58
N THR A 102 2.87 -8.05 -10.82
CA THR A 102 3.96 -7.44 -11.60
C THR A 102 3.47 -6.91 -12.93
N TRP A 103 4.14 -5.87 -13.44
CA TRP A 103 3.71 -5.14 -14.63
C TRP A 103 4.84 -4.97 -15.64
N THR A 104 4.57 -5.35 -16.89
CA THR A 104 5.43 -5.08 -18.03
C THR A 104 4.87 -3.90 -18.81
N LYS A 105 5.63 -2.80 -18.92
CA LYS A 105 5.24 -1.66 -19.73
C LYS A 105 5.25 -2.03 -21.22
N TYR A 106 4.25 -1.57 -21.96
CA TYR A 106 4.16 -1.86 -23.39
C TYR A 106 5.24 -1.11 -24.18
N GLU A 107 6.02 -1.84 -24.98
CA GLU A 107 7.13 -1.27 -25.76
C GLU A 107 6.67 -0.21 -26.77
N GLY A 108 5.42 -0.27 -27.22
CA GLY A 108 4.82 0.70 -28.14
C GLY A 108 4.29 1.97 -27.47
N ASN A 109 4.55 2.18 -26.18
CA ASN A 109 4.09 3.37 -25.47
C ASN A 109 4.65 4.68 -26.07
N PRO A 110 3.90 5.79 -25.96
CA PRO A 110 2.52 5.87 -25.48
C PRO A 110 1.52 5.44 -26.57
N VAL A 111 0.42 4.80 -26.16
CA VAL A 111 -0.68 4.37 -27.04
C VAL A 111 -1.53 5.55 -27.53
N ILE A 112 -1.59 6.66 -26.79
CA ILE A 112 -2.17 7.92 -27.27
C ILE A 112 -1.20 9.08 -27.02
N LYS A 113 -0.61 9.59 -28.11
CA LYS A 113 0.26 10.76 -28.08
C LYS A 113 -0.55 12.06 -28.02
N ASN A 114 -0.07 13.02 -27.24
CA ASN A 114 -0.57 14.39 -27.21
C ASN A 114 0.37 15.35 -27.94
N GLU A 115 0.75 14.97 -29.17
CA GLU A 115 1.73 15.71 -29.96
C GLU A 115 1.41 17.20 -30.01
N ARG A 116 2.39 18.02 -29.60
CA ARG A 116 2.28 19.48 -29.50
C ARG A 116 1.04 19.95 -28.72
N ASN A 117 0.63 19.18 -27.72
CA ASN A 117 -0.55 19.42 -26.88
C ASN A 117 -1.85 19.58 -27.71
N ARG A 118 -2.04 18.75 -28.76
CA ARG A 118 -3.24 18.74 -29.63
C ARG A 118 -4.56 18.57 -28.86
N TYR A 119 -4.52 17.92 -27.70
CA TYR A 119 -5.64 17.75 -26.77
C TYR A 119 -5.49 18.67 -25.56
N SER A 120 -4.94 19.88 -25.73
CA SER A 120 -4.57 20.82 -24.67
C SER A 120 -3.41 20.34 -23.77
N GLY A 121 -2.89 21.23 -22.92
CA GLY A 121 -1.89 20.86 -21.90
C GLY A 121 -2.45 19.94 -20.81
N GLY A 122 -3.78 19.85 -20.70
CA GLY A 122 -4.50 18.94 -19.83
C GLY A 122 -5.07 17.74 -20.61
N PHE A 123 -4.43 16.59 -20.47
CA PHE A 123 -4.81 15.33 -21.11
C PHE A 123 -4.27 14.14 -20.30
N ARG A 124 -4.97 13.78 -19.22
CA ARG A 124 -4.53 12.76 -18.25
C ARG A 124 -5.66 11.93 -17.69
N ASP A 125 -5.30 10.93 -16.89
CA ASP A 125 -6.18 10.08 -16.09
C ASP A 125 -7.11 9.21 -16.95
N PRO A 126 -6.58 8.27 -17.76
CA PRO A 126 -7.39 7.47 -18.67
C PRO A 126 -8.25 6.45 -17.92
N LYS A 127 -9.58 6.59 -18.03
CA LYS A 127 -10.55 5.57 -17.62
C LYS A 127 -10.90 4.65 -18.77
N VAL A 128 -10.62 3.36 -18.64
CA VAL A 128 -10.95 2.35 -19.65
C VAL A 128 -12.08 1.43 -19.17
N ILE A 129 -13.00 1.11 -20.08
CA ILE A 129 -14.12 0.18 -19.83
C ILE A 129 -14.48 -0.58 -21.12
N TRP A 130 -14.92 -1.82 -20.99
CA TRP A 130 -15.46 -2.61 -22.09
C TRP A 130 -16.93 -2.25 -22.35
N TYR A 131 -17.27 -1.97 -23.60
CA TYR A 131 -18.65 -1.77 -24.07
C TYR A 131 -19.10 -3.01 -24.84
N GLU A 132 -20.05 -3.76 -24.29
CA GLU A 132 -20.63 -4.94 -24.93
C GLU A 132 -21.59 -4.55 -26.05
N ASP A 133 -21.34 -5.06 -27.25
CA ASP A 133 -22.19 -4.89 -28.44
C ASP A 133 -21.79 -5.94 -29.47
N GLY A 134 -22.71 -6.88 -29.72
CA GLY A 134 -22.49 -8.03 -30.61
C GLY A 134 -22.28 -7.67 -32.09
N SER A 135 -22.35 -6.39 -32.46
CA SER A 135 -21.98 -5.93 -33.80
C SER A 135 -20.48 -5.81 -34.02
N PHE A 136 -19.67 -5.83 -32.96
CA PHE A 136 -18.20 -5.85 -33.04
C PHE A 136 -17.65 -7.28 -33.04
N GLU A 137 -16.51 -7.48 -33.70
CA GLU A 137 -15.87 -8.80 -33.89
C GLU A 137 -15.65 -9.58 -32.59
N ASN A 138 -15.23 -8.89 -31.53
CA ASN A 138 -14.96 -9.47 -30.20
C ASN A 138 -16.16 -9.40 -29.24
N GLY A 139 -17.37 -9.14 -29.74
CA GLY A 139 -18.58 -8.96 -28.94
C GLY A 139 -18.70 -7.61 -28.21
N GLY A 140 -17.80 -6.68 -28.52
CA GLY A 140 -17.77 -5.34 -27.93
C GLY A 140 -16.56 -4.53 -28.40
N ILE A 141 -16.37 -3.36 -27.77
CA ILE A 141 -15.27 -2.43 -28.04
C ILE A 141 -14.81 -1.76 -26.75
N TRP A 142 -13.53 -1.41 -26.64
CA TRP A 142 -13.03 -0.65 -25.50
C TRP A 142 -13.37 0.83 -25.65
N LEU A 143 -13.80 1.45 -24.56
CA LEU A 143 -13.95 2.90 -24.42
C LEU A 143 -12.84 3.42 -23.52
N MET A 144 -12.30 4.60 -23.83
CA MET A 144 -11.41 5.35 -22.94
C MET A 144 -11.90 6.78 -22.80
N VAL A 145 -12.08 7.25 -21.57
CA VAL A 145 -12.28 8.68 -21.27
C VAL A 145 -11.02 9.26 -20.66
N VAL A 146 -10.49 10.34 -21.24
CA VAL A 146 -9.30 11.04 -20.74
C VAL A 146 -9.67 12.45 -20.34
N GLY A 147 -9.30 12.85 -19.12
CA GLY A 147 -9.61 14.15 -18.51
C GLY A 147 -8.38 15.06 -18.39
N GLY A 148 -8.28 15.79 -17.27
CA GLY A 148 -7.24 16.79 -17.01
C GLY A 148 -7.47 18.15 -17.67
N GLY A 149 -8.61 18.28 -18.35
CA GLY A 149 -9.11 19.33 -19.22
C GLY A 149 -10.45 18.81 -19.78
N PRO A 150 -10.88 19.23 -20.98
CA PRO A 150 -12.07 18.67 -21.62
C PRO A 150 -12.01 17.14 -21.70
N ALA A 151 -13.02 16.47 -21.13
CA ALA A 151 -13.12 15.02 -21.14
C ALA A 151 -13.33 14.48 -22.57
N ARG A 152 -12.46 13.57 -23.01
CA ARG A 152 -12.42 13.07 -24.39
C ARG A 152 -12.65 11.57 -24.43
N LEU A 153 -13.60 11.15 -25.26
CA LEU A 153 -13.94 9.75 -25.49
C LEU A 153 -13.18 9.19 -26.70
N PHE A 154 -12.54 8.06 -26.49
CA PHE A 154 -11.85 7.26 -27.50
C PHE A 154 -12.41 5.84 -27.51
N THR A 155 -12.23 5.15 -28.64
CA THR A 155 -12.57 3.73 -28.78
C THR A 155 -11.38 2.93 -29.31
N SER A 156 -11.29 1.65 -28.94
CA SER A 156 -10.26 0.73 -29.46
C SER A 156 -10.80 -0.70 -29.56
N PRO A 157 -10.48 -1.43 -30.64
CA PRO A 157 -10.79 -2.86 -30.73
C PRO A 157 -9.79 -3.74 -29.97
N ASP A 158 -8.61 -3.22 -29.62
CA ASP A 158 -7.42 -4.02 -29.24
C ASP A 158 -6.58 -3.40 -28.11
N LEU A 159 -7.12 -2.41 -27.36
CA LEU A 159 -6.43 -1.69 -26.28
C LEU A 159 -5.19 -0.86 -26.71
N ILE A 160 -4.72 -1.01 -27.94
CA ILE A 160 -3.46 -0.43 -28.44
C ILE A 160 -3.76 0.72 -29.40
N ASN A 161 -4.66 0.50 -30.35
CA ASN A 161 -5.02 1.43 -31.41
C ASN A 161 -6.29 2.19 -31.04
N TRP A 162 -6.14 3.46 -30.66
CA TRP A 162 -7.23 4.30 -30.17
C TRP A 162 -7.70 5.33 -31.21
N THR A 163 -9.02 5.42 -31.38
CA THR A 163 -9.69 6.40 -32.24
C THR A 163 -10.44 7.42 -31.41
N TYR A 164 -10.18 8.71 -31.65
CA TYR A 164 -10.94 9.79 -31.03
C TYR A 164 -12.38 9.84 -31.57
N ASN A 165 -13.36 9.86 -30.66
CA ASN A 165 -14.78 9.97 -31.00
C ASN A 165 -15.26 11.41 -30.79
N THR A 166 -15.40 11.82 -29.52
CA THR A 166 -15.98 13.12 -29.16
C THR A 166 -15.39 13.70 -27.88
N THR A 167 -15.72 14.96 -27.59
CA THR A 167 -15.52 15.59 -26.28
C THR A 167 -16.86 15.55 -25.55
N LEU A 168 -16.87 15.07 -24.31
CA LEU A 168 -18.05 15.04 -23.45
C LEU A 168 -18.50 16.47 -23.16
N LYS A 169 -19.82 16.71 -23.23
CA LYS A 169 -20.41 18.05 -23.09
C LYS A 169 -21.66 18.01 -22.23
N ASN A 170 -21.87 19.09 -21.48
CA ASN A 170 -23.17 19.46 -20.93
C ASN A 170 -23.76 20.58 -21.79
N GLY A 171 -24.75 20.24 -22.62
CA GLY A 171 -25.24 21.12 -23.68
C GLY A 171 -24.14 21.47 -24.69
N ARG A 172 -23.73 22.74 -24.75
CA ARG A 172 -22.64 23.20 -25.64
C ARG A 172 -21.28 23.28 -24.94
N ALA A 173 -21.25 23.21 -23.62
CA ALA A 173 -20.02 23.39 -22.84
C ALA A 173 -19.32 22.04 -22.66
N PRO A 174 -18.00 21.95 -22.89
CA PRO A 174 -17.22 20.78 -22.48
C PRO A 174 -17.35 20.51 -20.98
N ILE A 175 -17.28 19.24 -20.61
CA ILE A 175 -17.11 18.84 -19.20
C ILE A 175 -15.61 18.75 -18.94
N ASP A 176 -15.10 19.66 -18.12
CA ASP A 176 -13.68 19.77 -17.79
C ASP A 176 -13.48 19.29 -16.34
N ALA A 177 -12.71 18.21 -16.15
CA ALA A 177 -12.36 17.70 -14.83
C ALA A 177 -11.12 16.78 -14.89
N GLU A 178 -10.53 16.50 -13.74
CA GLU A 178 -9.52 15.45 -13.55
C GLU A 178 -10.19 14.12 -13.18
N CYS A 179 -9.42 13.03 -13.23
CA CYS A 179 -9.82 11.70 -12.77
C CYS A 179 -11.22 11.29 -13.25
N PRO A 180 -11.46 11.25 -14.59
CA PRO A 180 -12.74 10.82 -15.10
C PRO A 180 -13.04 9.39 -14.65
N ASP A 181 -14.30 9.11 -14.36
CA ASP A 181 -14.83 7.76 -14.34
C ASP A 181 -16.05 7.70 -15.28
N PHE A 182 -16.29 6.55 -15.91
CA PHE A 182 -17.34 6.41 -16.92
C PHE A 182 -17.90 4.99 -16.93
N PHE A 183 -19.17 4.85 -16.53
CA PHE A 183 -19.79 3.54 -16.36
C PHE A 183 -21.33 3.60 -16.42
N PRO A 184 -22.00 2.50 -16.78
CA PRO A 184 -23.46 2.41 -16.69
C PRO A 184 -23.94 2.13 -15.25
N LEU A 185 -25.11 2.67 -14.88
CA LEU A 185 -25.87 2.29 -13.68
C LEU A 185 -27.37 2.16 -14.00
N ALA A 186 -28.02 1.18 -13.37
CA ALA A 186 -29.47 1.03 -13.37
C ALA A 186 -30.14 2.13 -12.53
N VAL A 187 -31.13 2.80 -13.10
CA VAL A 187 -31.92 3.85 -12.43
C VAL A 187 -32.93 3.19 -11.52
N ASN A 188 -32.94 3.56 -10.23
CA ASN A 188 -33.81 2.99 -9.20
C ASN A 188 -33.71 1.45 -9.11
N GLY A 189 -32.57 0.87 -9.53
CA GLY A 189 -32.36 -0.58 -9.57
C GLY A 189 -33.09 -1.32 -10.71
N ASP A 190 -33.69 -0.62 -11.67
CA ASP A 190 -34.29 -1.25 -12.86
C ASP A 190 -33.22 -1.49 -13.94
N GLU A 191 -32.83 -2.75 -14.12
CA GLU A 191 -31.83 -3.16 -15.12
C GLU A 191 -32.26 -2.88 -16.58
N ASN A 192 -33.55 -2.62 -16.84
CA ASN A 192 -34.03 -2.23 -18.16
C ASN A 192 -33.95 -0.72 -18.40
N ASN A 193 -33.59 0.06 -17.37
CA ASN A 193 -33.44 1.51 -17.43
C ASN A 193 -32.04 1.88 -16.94
N VAL A 194 -31.07 1.82 -17.85
CA VAL A 194 -29.66 2.09 -17.56
C VAL A 194 -29.28 3.45 -18.10
N LYS A 195 -28.54 4.23 -17.32
CA LYS A 195 -27.91 5.48 -17.75
C LYS A 195 -26.40 5.38 -17.63
N TRP A 196 -25.70 6.09 -18.49
CA TRP A 196 -24.26 6.29 -18.38
C TRP A 196 -23.96 7.43 -17.42
N VAL A 197 -23.01 7.16 -16.52
CA VAL A 197 -22.55 8.08 -15.49
C VAL A 197 -21.11 8.48 -15.84
N TYR A 198 -20.90 9.78 -16.01
CA TYR A 198 -19.58 10.38 -15.95
C TYR A 198 -19.36 10.93 -14.54
N MET A 199 -18.20 10.65 -13.95
CA MET A 199 -17.73 11.31 -12.74
C MET A 199 -16.40 12.01 -13.03
N GLY A 200 -16.08 13.05 -12.27
CA GLY A 200 -14.80 13.74 -12.35
C GLY A 200 -14.47 14.49 -11.07
N ALA A 201 -13.21 14.87 -10.91
CA ALA A 201 -12.69 15.57 -9.76
C ALA A 201 -12.32 17.01 -10.11
N LEU A 202 -12.70 17.95 -9.25
CA LEU A 202 -12.37 19.36 -9.35
C LEU A 202 -11.71 19.84 -8.07
N TYR A 203 -10.68 20.67 -8.22
CA TYR A 203 -10.09 21.43 -7.13
C TYR A 203 -10.10 22.91 -7.50
N ASN A 204 -11.01 23.65 -6.86
CA ASN A 204 -11.22 25.07 -7.07
C ASN A 204 -11.63 25.73 -5.75
N ASP A 205 -11.28 27.00 -5.59
CA ASP A 205 -11.61 27.80 -4.40
C ASP A 205 -11.10 27.16 -3.09
N GLY A 206 -9.97 26.44 -3.16
CA GLY A 206 -9.37 25.73 -2.02
C GLY A 206 -10.10 24.47 -1.58
N ASN A 207 -11.07 23.98 -2.37
CA ASN A 207 -11.90 22.83 -2.00
C ASN A 207 -11.95 21.77 -3.10
N SER A 208 -11.79 20.52 -2.69
CA SER A 208 -12.02 19.36 -3.53
C SER A 208 -13.48 19.00 -3.64
N ARG A 209 -13.89 18.58 -4.83
CA ARG A 209 -15.22 18.01 -5.07
C ARG A 209 -15.20 16.95 -6.16
N THR A 210 -15.98 15.90 -5.94
CA THR A 210 -16.39 14.94 -6.97
C THR A 210 -17.69 15.42 -7.59
N ILE A 211 -17.73 15.52 -8.92
CA ILE A 211 -18.88 15.94 -9.73
C ILE A 211 -19.37 14.78 -10.59
N TYR A 212 -20.59 14.87 -11.11
CA TYR A 212 -21.12 13.86 -12.02
C TYR A 212 -22.06 14.41 -13.09
N ALA A 213 -22.18 13.66 -14.18
CA ALA A 213 -23.16 13.87 -15.24
C ALA A 213 -23.80 12.53 -15.63
N ILE A 214 -25.08 12.55 -15.93
CA ILE A 214 -25.91 11.38 -16.26
C ILE A 214 -26.47 11.58 -17.66
N GLY A 215 -26.44 10.54 -18.48
CA GLY A 215 -26.95 10.62 -19.83
C GLY A 215 -26.95 9.29 -20.56
N GLU A 216 -27.07 9.39 -21.88
CA GLU A 216 -27.05 8.24 -22.80
C GLU A 216 -25.74 8.18 -23.55
N LEU A 217 -25.23 6.97 -23.77
CA LEU A 217 -24.16 6.73 -24.72
C LEU A 217 -24.77 6.31 -26.05
N VAL A 218 -24.70 7.19 -27.04
CA VAL A 218 -25.30 7.01 -28.37
C VAL A 218 -24.22 6.95 -29.44
N LYS A 219 -24.59 6.55 -30.66
CA LYS A 219 -23.72 6.65 -31.85
C LYS A 219 -24.28 7.70 -32.81
N ASP A 220 -23.41 8.53 -33.38
CA ASP A 220 -23.78 9.46 -34.45
C ASP A 220 -24.02 8.73 -35.79
N ALA A 221 -24.33 9.48 -36.85
CA ALA A 221 -24.62 8.92 -38.17
C ALA A 221 -23.40 8.22 -38.80
N GLU A 222 -22.19 8.62 -38.38
CA GLU A 222 -20.90 8.05 -38.79
C GLU A 222 -20.46 6.88 -37.88
N GLY A 223 -21.24 6.54 -36.86
CA GLY A 223 -20.99 5.45 -35.92
C GLY A 223 -20.03 5.81 -34.77
N LYS A 224 -19.67 7.09 -34.59
CA LYS A 224 -18.86 7.53 -33.46
C LYS A 224 -19.70 7.63 -32.20
N PHE A 225 -19.12 7.25 -31.08
CA PHE A 225 -19.78 7.33 -29.79
C PHE A 225 -19.87 8.78 -29.29
N GLU A 226 -21.04 9.15 -28.78
CA GLU A 226 -21.32 10.43 -28.15
C GLU A 226 -22.03 10.25 -26.81
N PHE A 227 -21.65 11.05 -25.81
CA PHE A 227 -22.36 11.13 -24.55
C PHE A 227 -23.39 12.25 -24.61
N ASN A 228 -24.67 11.88 -24.65
CA ASN A 228 -25.78 12.81 -24.60
C ASN A 228 -26.17 13.06 -23.13
N CYS A 229 -25.58 14.10 -22.55
CA CYS A 229 -25.81 14.50 -21.16
C CYS A 229 -27.27 14.97 -20.96
N GLU A 230 -27.97 14.36 -20.01
CA GLU A 230 -29.36 14.69 -19.64
C GLU A 230 -29.44 15.48 -18.33
N TYR A 231 -28.51 15.21 -17.41
CA TYR A 231 -28.42 15.84 -16.11
C TYR A 231 -26.96 16.00 -15.71
N ALA A 232 -26.62 17.09 -15.02
CA ALA A 232 -25.27 17.28 -14.53
C ALA A 232 -25.24 18.05 -13.20
N GLN A 233 -24.47 17.56 -12.26
CA GLN A 233 -24.13 18.23 -11.01
C GLN A 233 -22.63 18.56 -11.03
N LEU A 234 -22.29 19.71 -11.62
CA LEU A 234 -20.90 20.13 -11.84
C LEU A 234 -20.43 21.22 -10.87
N GLU A 235 -21.34 21.81 -10.11
CA GLU A 235 -21.04 22.93 -9.21
C GLU A 235 -20.88 22.49 -7.75
N LYS A 236 -21.63 21.46 -7.31
CA LYS A 236 -21.63 20.98 -5.93
C LYS A 236 -21.03 19.57 -5.85
N PRO A 237 -20.36 19.22 -4.76
CA PRO A 237 -19.91 17.85 -4.54
C PRO A 237 -21.08 16.86 -4.51
N ILE A 238 -20.83 15.63 -4.95
CA ILE A 238 -21.74 14.50 -4.79
C ILE A 238 -22.18 14.35 -3.33
N ASN A 239 -23.49 14.32 -3.09
CA ASN A 239 -24.15 14.16 -1.78
C ASN A 239 -23.64 15.07 -0.66
N GLY A 240 -23.04 16.22 -1.01
CA GLY A 240 -22.48 17.14 -0.03
C GLY A 240 -21.14 16.71 0.60
N CYS A 241 -20.45 15.72 0.01
CA CYS A 241 -19.13 15.29 0.49
C CYS A 241 -18.14 16.46 0.52
N CYS A 242 -17.24 16.45 1.49
CA CYS A 242 -16.26 17.51 1.69
C CYS A 242 -14.85 16.94 1.57
N ALA A 243 -13.90 17.67 0.99
CA ALA A 243 -12.50 17.23 0.84
C ALA A 243 -12.27 15.89 0.07
N VAL A 244 -13.31 15.30 -0.52
CA VAL A 244 -13.18 14.10 -1.39
C VAL A 244 -12.80 14.50 -2.81
N TYR A 245 -11.83 13.79 -3.36
CA TYR A 245 -11.24 14.04 -4.67
C TYR A 245 -10.89 12.71 -5.35
N ALA A 246 -10.68 12.74 -6.67
CA ALA A 246 -10.23 11.59 -7.47
C ALA A 246 -11.01 10.28 -7.19
N GLN A 247 -12.33 10.38 -7.01
CA GLN A 247 -13.17 9.21 -6.81
C GLN A 247 -13.07 8.28 -8.02
N GLN A 248 -12.82 7.00 -7.78
CA GLN A 248 -12.73 5.97 -8.80
C GLN A 248 -13.50 4.73 -8.39
N THR A 249 -14.01 4.00 -9.39
CA THR A 249 -14.80 2.80 -9.15
C THR A 249 -14.12 1.51 -9.60
N PHE A 250 -14.29 0.48 -8.77
CA PHE A 250 -14.13 -0.92 -9.14
C PHE A 250 -15.38 -1.42 -9.87
N PHE A 251 -15.18 -2.32 -10.83
CA PHE A 251 -16.20 -3.11 -11.48
C PHE A 251 -15.92 -4.60 -11.26
N ASN A 252 -16.84 -5.46 -11.69
CA ASN A 252 -16.69 -6.90 -11.58
C ASN A 252 -16.64 -7.42 -10.13
N ASP A 253 -17.27 -6.68 -9.21
CA ASP A 253 -17.56 -7.20 -7.87
C ASP A 253 -18.47 -8.44 -8.01
N ALA A 254 -18.24 -9.46 -7.17
CA ALA A 254 -18.96 -10.73 -7.26
C ALA A 254 -20.47 -10.59 -7.02
N LYS A 255 -20.93 -9.49 -6.41
CA LYS A 255 -22.35 -9.17 -6.19
C LYS A 255 -22.90 -8.21 -7.26
N GLY A 256 -22.12 -7.91 -8.31
CA GLY A 256 -22.50 -6.98 -9.38
C GLY A 256 -22.49 -5.51 -8.95
N ARG A 257 -21.90 -5.17 -7.80
CA ARG A 257 -21.90 -3.80 -7.28
C ARG A 257 -20.90 -2.91 -8.03
N ARG A 258 -21.21 -1.63 -8.07
CA ARG A 258 -20.27 -0.56 -8.46
C ARG A 258 -19.66 0.02 -7.19
N ILE A 259 -18.44 -0.37 -6.84
CA ILE A 259 -17.78 0.07 -5.61
C ILE A 259 -16.90 1.28 -5.88
N ALA A 260 -16.99 2.33 -5.09
CA ALA A 260 -16.18 3.53 -5.18
C ALA A 260 -15.29 3.71 -3.95
N VAL A 261 -14.14 4.33 -4.18
CA VAL A 261 -13.24 4.90 -3.16
C VAL A 261 -12.77 6.27 -3.65
N SER A 262 -12.55 7.19 -2.71
CA SER A 262 -12.10 8.56 -3.00
C SER A 262 -10.88 8.90 -2.18
N TRP A 263 -10.02 9.78 -2.69
CA TRP A 263 -8.92 10.36 -1.92
C TRP A 263 -9.47 11.50 -1.05
N ILE A 264 -9.25 11.41 0.26
CA ILE A 264 -9.42 12.52 1.18
C ILE A 264 -8.09 13.30 1.20
N ARG A 265 -8.10 14.49 0.61
CA ARG A 265 -6.91 15.33 0.45
C ARG A 265 -6.48 15.93 1.78
N ASP A 266 -5.20 15.86 2.05
CA ASP A 266 -4.63 16.19 3.35
C ASP A 266 -3.44 17.13 3.21
N TRP A 267 -3.70 18.43 3.37
CA TRP A 267 -2.69 19.49 3.30
C TRP A 267 -2.03 19.80 4.64
N ASN A 268 -2.44 19.09 5.69
CA ASN A 268 -1.91 19.27 7.02
C ASN A 268 -0.59 18.49 7.14
N THR A 269 0.49 19.12 6.66
CA THR A 269 1.88 18.60 6.69
C THR A 269 2.57 18.76 8.05
N PHE A 270 1.78 18.90 9.12
CA PHE A 270 2.28 19.26 10.45
C PHE A 270 3.20 18.16 11.01
N ASN A 271 4.50 18.45 10.98
CA ASN A 271 5.49 17.79 11.81
C ASN A 271 5.94 18.79 12.86
N ASP A 272 5.53 18.57 14.10
CA ASP A 272 6.06 19.31 15.25
C ASP A 272 7.14 18.46 15.92
N TYR A 273 8.39 18.78 15.60
CA TYR A 273 9.56 18.11 16.16
C TYR A 273 9.79 18.42 17.64
N GLU A 274 9.22 19.51 18.17
CA GLU A 274 9.33 19.87 19.58
C GLU A 274 8.37 19.04 20.44
N THR A 275 7.15 18.78 19.96
CA THR A 275 6.18 17.91 20.64
C THR A 275 6.29 16.44 20.23
N GLY A 276 7.06 16.11 19.19
CA GLY A 276 7.21 14.75 18.67
C GLY A 276 6.03 14.29 17.79
N ASN A 277 5.11 15.19 17.45
CA ASN A 277 3.99 14.94 16.56
C ASN A 277 4.48 14.92 15.11
N ILE A 278 5.03 13.78 14.70
CA ILE A 278 5.54 13.54 13.35
C ILE A 278 4.58 12.64 12.59
N LYS A 279 4.07 13.14 11.47
CA LYS A 279 3.22 12.39 10.57
C LYS A 279 4.07 11.71 9.50
N ASN A 280 4.01 10.38 9.45
CA ASN A 280 4.81 9.56 8.54
C ASN A 280 4.09 9.20 7.22
N TRP A 281 2.87 9.69 7.02
CA TRP A 281 2.05 9.45 5.82
C TRP A 281 1.15 10.66 5.57
N LEU A 282 0.74 10.89 4.32
CA LEU A 282 -0.16 11.98 3.95
C LEU A 282 -1.21 11.49 2.97
N GLY A 283 -2.47 11.85 3.22
CA GLY A 283 -3.61 11.42 2.43
C GLY A 283 -4.14 10.04 2.83
N THR A 284 -5.45 9.88 2.74
CA THR A 284 -6.13 8.60 3.01
C THR A 284 -7.28 8.41 2.02
N HIS A 285 -7.76 7.18 1.89
CA HIS A 285 -8.97 6.90 1.12
C HIS A 285 -10.20 6.93 2.03
N THR A 286 -11.36 7.30 1.47
CA THR A 286 -12.65 7.08 2.13
C THR A 286 -12.90 5.59 2.34
N LEU A 287 -13.82 5.25 3.24
CA LEU A 287 -14.39 3.91 3.26
C LEU A 287 -14.98 3.54 1.89
N PRO A 288 -14.89 2.26 1.46
CA PRO A 288 -15.49 1.79 0.23
C PRO A 288 -17.03 1.86 0.30
N VAL A 289 -17.64 2.37 -0.77
CA VAL A 289 -19.09 2.54 -0.89
C VAL A 289 -19.63 1.94 -2.18
N GLU A 290 -20.82 1.35 -2.15
CA GLU A 290 -21.59 1.01 -3.34
C GLU A 290 -22.30 2.24 -3.88
N LEU A 291 -22.19 2.48 -5.19
CA LEU A 291 -22.90 3.53 -5.90
C LEU A 291 -24.22 3.00 -6.46
N LYS A 292 -25.32 3.71 -6.18
CA LYS A 292 -26.63 3.47 -6.83
C LYS A 292 -27.17 4.75 -7.45
N LEU A 293 -27.77 4.64 -8.63
CA LEU A 293 -28.41 5.76 -9.30
C LEU A 293 -29.89 5.79 -8.95
N ILE A 294 -30.34 6.88 -8.35
CA ILE A 294 -31.74 7.13 -8.02
C ILE A 294 -32.25 8.27 -8.89
N TYR A 295 -33.50 8.15 -9.34
CA TYR A 295 -34.24 9.25 -9.95
C TYR A 295 -35.48 9.52 -9.11
N ASP A 296 -35.51 10.70 -8.49
CA ASP A 296 -36.58 11.15 -7.60
C ASP A 296 -36.82 12.65 -7.78
N ASP A 297 -38.07 13.08 -7.70
CA ASP A 297 -38.50 14.49 -7.82
C ASP A 297 -37.94 15.23 -9.07
N GLY A 298 -37.74 14.49 -10.18
CA GLY A 298 -37.22 15.06 -11.44
C GLY A 298 -35.69 15.19 -11.52
N GLU A 299 -34.96 14.69 -10.52
CA GLU A 299 -33.50 14.81 -10.44
C GLU A 299 -32.83 13.44 -10.30
N TYR A 300 -31.66 13.30 -10.92
CA TYR A 300 -30.80 12.13 -10.71
C TYR A 300 -29.87 12.37 -9.52
N LYS A 301 -29.77 11.37 -8.66
CA LYS A 301 -28.87 11.35 -7.50
C LYS A 301 -28.05 10.07 -7.47
N ILE A 302 -26.80 10.16 -7.08
CA ILE A 302 -25.96 8.98 -6.83
C ILE A 302 -25.95 8.75 -5.33
N MET A 303 -26.47 7.63 -4.85
CA MET A 303 -26.36 7.20 -3.44
C MET A 303 -24.98 6.58 -3.20
N GLN A 304 -24.42 6.79 -2.01
CA GLN A 304 -23.15 6.20 -1.60
C GLN A 304 -23.34 5.37 -0.32
N ILE A 305 -23.43 4.05 -0.49
CA ILE A 305 -23.82 3.12 0.57
C ILE A 305 -22.57 2.42 1.10
N PRO A 306 -22.20 2.55 2.39
CA PRO A 306 -21.07 1.81 2.96
C PRO A 306 -21.21 0.31 2.73
N VAL A 307 -20.15 -0.33 2.23
CA VAL A 307 -20.20 -1.76 1.92
C VAL A 307 -20.45 -2.60 3.19
N GLU A 308 -21.20 -3.69 3.06
CA GLU A 308 -21.55 -4.55 4.20
C GLU A 308 -20.34 -5.23 4.84
N GLU A 309 -19.25 -5.37 4.10
CA GLU A 309 -17.99 -5.95 4.56
C GLU A 309 -17.42 -5.18 5.78
N LEU A 310 -17.71 -3.88 5.92
CA LEU A 310 -17.33 -3.06 7.07
C LEU A 310 -17.90 -3.59 8.40
N ASN A 311 -19.01 -4.33 8.36
CA ASN A 311 -19.60 -4.94 9.56
C ASN A 311 -18.65 -5.93 10.25
N LYS A 312 -17.64 -6.45 9.53
CA LYS A 312 -16.61 -7.34 10.10
C LYS A 312 -15.72 -6.65 11.14
N LEU A 313 -15.65 -5.32 11.11
CA LEU A 313 -14.88 -4.54 12.08
C LEU A 313 -15.61 -4.44 13.42
N ARG A 314 -16.93 -4.66 13.46
CA ARG A 314 -17.71 -4.56 14.70
C ARG A 314 -17.25 -5.61 15.71
N TYR A 315 -17.00 -5.19 16.93
CA TYR A 315 -16.93 -6.11 18.05
C TYR A 315 -18.28 -6.84 18.22
N PRO A 316 -18.28 -8.11 18.66
CA PRO A 316 -19.52 -8.88 18.78
C PRO A 316 -20.56 -8.24 19.70
N ASP A 317 -20.09 -7.62 20.79
CA ASP A 317 -20.93 -6.90 21.73
C ASP A 317 -20.95 -5.40 21.41
N ALA A 318 -22.15 -4.84 21.30
CA ALA A 318 -22.32 -3.40 21.19
C ALA A 318 -21.89 -2.71 22.50
N MET A 319 -21.22 -1.57 22.36
CA MET A 319 -20.88 -0.70 23.49
C MET A 319 -22.14 -0.09 24.11
N PHE A 320 -23.13 0.21 23.28
CA PHE A 320 -24.42 0.77 23.69
C PHE A 320 -25.52 0.32 22.73
N GLN A 321 -26.72 0.08 23.26
CA GLN A 321 -27.90 -0.19 22.45
C GLN A 321 -29.17 0.30 23.15
N THR A 322 -30.04 0.98 22.41
CA THR A 322 -31.40 1.34 22.86
C THR A 322 -32.39 1.32 21.70
N LYS A 323 -33.68 1.29 22.01
CA LYS A 323 -34.78 1.28 21.04
C LYS A 323 -36.05 1.91 21.62
N ASP A 324 -36.87 2.45 20.74
CA ASP A 324 -38.21 2.97 21.02
C ASP A 324 -38.27 3.95 22.21
N ILE A 325 -37.25 4.81 22.36
CA ILE A 325 -37.16 5.78 23.45
C ILE A 325 -37.39 7.20 22.95
N LYS A 326 -38.30 7.92 23.60
CA LYS A 326 -38.49 9.35 23.39
C LYS A 326 -37.52 10.12 24.28
N VAL A 327 -36.77 11.06 23.69
CA VAL A 327 -35.74 11.85 24.37
C VAL A 327 -36.00 13.33 24.14
N SER A 328 -35.97 14.14 25.19
CA SER A 328 -36.01 15.60 25.11
C SER A 328 -34.69 16.25 25.54
N ASP A 329 -34.59 17.55 25.34
CA ASP A 329 -33.47 18.39 25.79
C ASP A 329 -33.29 18.47 27.32
N SER A 330 -34.28 18.01 28.09
CA SER A 330 -34.22 17.91 29.55
C SER A 330 -33.81 16.54 30.08
N ASP A 331 -33.79 15.52 29.22
CA ASP A 331 -33.38 14.17 29.61
C ASP A 331 -31.86 14.05 29.76
N SER A 332 -31.42 13.04 30.51
CA SER A 332 -30.00 12.73 30.61
C SER A 332 -29.44 12.24 29.27
N ASP A 333 -28.20 12.62 28.97
CA ASP A 333 -27.46 12.12 27.82
C ASP A 333 -27.40 10.58 27.82
N LEU A 334 -27.88 9.99 26.71
CA LEU A 334 -27.94 8.54 26.53
C LEU A 334 -26.56 7.89 26.44
N LEU A 335 -25.54 8.64 26.01
CA LEU A 335 -24.18 8.17 25.81
C LEU A 335 -23.22 8.68 26.92
N ALA A 336 -23.75 9.21 28.02
CA ALA A 336 -22.95 9.75 29.10
C ALA A 336 -21.93 8.71 29.64
N GLY A 337 -20.65 9.09 29.63
CA GLY A 337 -19.54 8.24 30.10
C GLY A 337 -19.08 7.18 29.10
N MET A 338 -19.61 7.18 27.87
CA MET A 338 -19.12 6.34 26.78
C MET A 338 -17.86 6.96 26.17
N GLU A 339 -16.86 6.13 25.91
CA GLU A 339 -15.59 6.54 25.32
C GLU A 339 -15.14 5.58 24.21
N GLY A 340 -14.54 6.10 23.15
CA GLY A 340 -13.95 5.32 22.06
C GLY A 340 -13.21 6.18 21.03
N GLU A 341 -12.19 5.59 20.40
CA GLU A 341 -11.45 6.18 19.28
C GLU A 341 -11.91 5.62 17.93
N LEU A 342 -12.15 4.29 17.89
CA LEU A 342 -12.63 3.55 16.72
C LEU A 342 -14.02 3.00 17.01
N PHE A 343 -15.04 3.60 16.42
CA PHE A 343 -16.41 3.16 16.64
C PHE A 343 -17.34 3.49 15.48
N GLU A 344 -18.48 2.80 15.47
CA GLU A 344 -19.58 3.04 14.56
C GLU A 344 -20.84 3.35 15.35
N ILE A 345 -21.61 4.36 14.94
CA ILE A 345 -22.95 4.64 15.43
C ILE A 345 -23.94 4.36 14.30
N GLU A 346 -24.92 3.49 14.56
CA GLU A 346 -26.06 3.26 13.67
C GLU A 346 -27.35 3.65 14.41
N ALA A 347 -28.05 4.66 13.92
CA ALA A 347 -29.24 5.18 14.59
C ALA A 347 -30.33 5.63 13.63
N THR A 348 -31.58 5.33 13.98
CA THR A 348 -32.79 5.78 13.28
C THR A 348 -33.67 6.57 14.24
N PHE A 349 -34.18 7.69 13.76
CA PHE A 349 -34.96 8.64 14.55
C PHE A 349 -36.28 8.96 13.85
N THR A 350 -37.38 8.89 14.58
CA THR A 350 -38.65 9.50 14.18
C THR A 350 -38.68 10.95 14.69
N LEU A 351 -38.90 11.88 13.77
CA LEU A 351 -38.91 13.32 14.09
C LEU A 351 -40.07 13.67 15.02
N GLY A 352 -39.76 14.40 16.10
CA GLY A 352 -40.72 14.93 17.06
C GLY A 352 -40.84 16.45 17.00
N SER A 353 -40.83 17.10 18.17
CA SER A 353 -40.92 18.56 18.29
C SER A 353 -39.55 19.27 18.30
N ALA A 354 -38.45 18.52 18.36
CA ALA A 354 -37.10 19.07 18.46
C ALA A 354 -36.75 20.01 17.28
N ALA A 355 -36.07 21.11 17.58
CA ALA A 355 -35.47 21.98 16.57
C ALA A 355 -34.28 21.30 15.86
N GLY A 356 -33.57 20.44 16.60
CA GLY A 356 -32.46 19.65 16.08
C GLY A 356 -31.95 18.66 17.13
N PHE A 357 -31.11 17.73 16.71
CA PHE A 357 -30.51 16.71 17.58
C PHE A 357 -29.25 16.15 16.92
N GLY A 358 -28.47 15.36 17.66
CA GLY A 358 -27.32 14.69 17.08
C GLY A 358 -26.33 14.22 18.13
N PHE A 359 -25.06 14.16 17.73
CA PHE A 359 -23.98 13.58 18.50
C PHE A 359 -22.85 14.58 18.70
N ARG A 360 -22.17 14.48 19.84
CA ARG A 360 -20.81 14.98 20.01
C ARG A 360 -19.91 13.78 20.11
N VAL A 361 -18.86 13.75 19.31
CA VAL A 361 -17.90 12.65 19.29
C VAL A 361 -16.49 13.19 19.44
N ARG A 362 -15.58 12.32 19.87
CA ARG A 362 -14.19 12.69 20.17
C ARG A 362 -14.15 13.89 21.11
N THR A 363 -14.94 13.83 22.18
CA THR A 363 -15.04 14.92 23.16
C THR A 363 -13.92 14.83 24.20
N GLY A 364 -13.37 15.98 24.57
CA GLY A 364 -12.27 16.11 25.54
C GLY A 364 -12.48 17.32 26.47
N THR A 365 -11.39 17.84 27.06
CA THR A 365 -11.48 19.00 27.98
C THR A 365 -11.94 20.27 27.27
N ASP A 366 -11.51 20.49 26.02
CA ASP A 366 -11.85 21.65 25.18
C ASP A 366 -11.99 21.25 23.70
N GLU A 367 -12.31 19.99 23.43
CA GLU A 367 -12.44 19.45 22.08
C GLU A 367 -13.78 18.74 21.90
N GLU A 368 -14.39 18.90 20.73
CA GLU A 368 -15.53 18.12 20.25
C GLU A 368 -15.63 18.16 18.72
N THR A 369 -16.17 17.08 18.16
CA THR A 369 -16.73 17.07 16.80
C THR A 369 -18.24 16.94 16.91
N VAL A 370 -18.99 17.92 16.40
CA VAL A 370 -20.45 17.95 16.52
C VAL A 370 -21.10 17.51 15.22
N ILE A 371 -21.94 16.48 15.31
CA ILE A 371 -22.79 15.98 14.22
C ILE A 371 -24.20 16.39 14.54
N HIS A 372 -24.83 17.19 13.69
CA HIS A 372 -26.13 17.79 13.98
C HIS A 372 -27.10 17.62 12.82
N TYR A 373 -28.30 17.13 13.11
CA TYR A 373 -29.43 17.24 12.19
C TYR A 373 -30.33 18.40 12.60
N ASN A 374 -30.47 19.37 11.71
CA ASN A 374 -31.40 20.49 11.85
C ASN A 374 -32.75 20.12 11.22
N VAL A 375 -33.79 20.05 12.05
CA VAL A 375 -35.13 19.60 11.65
C VAL A 375 -35.84 20.63 10.77
N THR A 376 -35.61 21.93 11.03
CA THR A 376 -36.26 23.02 10.30
C THR A 376 -35.71 23.14 8.88
N ASP A 377 -34.39 23.15 8.77
CA ASP A 377 -33.69 23.34 7.50
C ASP A 377 -33.53 22.03 6.71
N LYS A 378 -33.76 20.87 7.35
CA LYS A 378 -33.59 19.52 6.79
C LYS A 378 -32.16 19.30 6.30
N LYS A 379 -31.22 19.56 7.19
CA LYS A 379 -29.78 19.51 6.91
C LYS A 379 -29.06 18.66 7.92
N LEU A 380 -28.11 17.88 7.43
CA LEU A 380 -27.08 17.25 8.25
C LEU A 380 -25.85 18.18 8.26
N LEU A 381 -25.29 18.40 9.43
CA LEU A 381 -24.16 19.29 9.66
C LEU A 381 -23.07 18.54 10.43
N LEU A 382 -21.82 18.87 10.11
CA LEU A 382 -20.65 18.54 10.92
C LEU A 382 -19.94 19.85 11.26
N ASP A 383 -19.80 20.13 12.54
CA ASP A 383 -18.98 21.23 13.06
C ASP A 383 -17.71 20.62 13.67
N ARG A 384 -16.58 20.98 13.07
CA ARG A 384 -15.24 20.56 13.52
C ARG A 384 -14.36 21.73 13.96
N THR A 385 -14.96 22.87 14.31
CA THR A 385 -14.24 24.06 14.81
C THR A 385 -13.44 23.79 16.10
N GLN A 386 -13.81 22.76 16.85
CA GLN A 386 -13.15 22.33 18.09
C GLN A 386 -12.68 20.87 18.02
N SER A 387 -12.45 20.31 16.83
CA SER A 387 -12.04 18.90 16.67
C SER A 387 -10.52 18.70 16.74
N GLY A 388 -9.85 19.45 17.61
CA GLY A 388 -8.40 19.51 17.74
C GLY A 388 -7.74 20.39 16.67
N ILE A 389 -6.80 19.86 15.89
CA ILE A 389 -6.03 20.66 14.92
C ILE A 389 -6.95 21.14 13.78
N ALA A 390 -6.92 22.44 13.51
CA ALA A 390 -7.72 23.08 12.47
C ALA A 390 -7.40 22.56 11.06
N ILE A 391 -8.43 22.48 10.22
CA ILE A 391 -8.35 21.99 8.84
C ILE A 391 -8.94 23.05 7.91
N SER A 392 -8.13 23.52 6.95
CA SER A 392 -8.54 24.60 6.05
C SER A 392 -9.38 24.14 4.87
N GLU A 393 -9.09 22.95 4.30
CA GLU A 393 -9.84 22.42 3.16
C GLU A 393 -11.22 21.94 3.60
N GLY A 394 -12.26 22.37 2.90
CA GLY A 394 -13.64 21.97 3.17
C GLY A 394 -14.41 22.87 4.15
N GLY A 395 -13.72 23.79 4.81
CA GLY A 395 -14.28 24.62 5.87
C GLY A 395 -14.47 23.87 7.20
N GLU A 396 -14.67 24.62 8.27
CA GLU A 396 -14.81 24.06 9.64
C GLU A 396 -16.23 23.57 9.94
N ILE A 397 -17.24 24.12 9.24
CA ILE A 397 -18.64 23.68 9.33
C ILE A 397 -19.09 23.21 7.95
N ILE A 398 -19.44 21.93 7.87
CA ILE A 398 -19.90 21.28 6.66
C ILE A 398 -21.40 21.06 6.79
N SER A 399 -22.16 21.35 5.73
CA SER A 399 -23.61 21.20 5.74
C SER A 399 -24.12 20.63 4.43
N VAL A 400 -24.96 19.62 4.53
CA VAL A 400 -25.52 18.87 3.41
C VAL A 400 -27.04 18.78 3.55
N ASP A 401 -27.75 18.89 2.43
CA ASP A 401 -29.20 18.74 2.42
C ASP A 401 -29.55 17.27 2.68
N MET A 402 -30.43 17.01 3.66
CA MET A 402 -30.89 15.67 4.00
C MET A 402 -32.38 15.70 4.32
N LYS A 403 -33.21 15.33 3.33
CA LYS A 403 -34.67 15.28 3.50
C LYS A 403 -35.05 14.05 4.35
N PRO A 404 -35.96 14.16 5.33
CA PRO A 404 -36.43 12.99 6.07
C PRO A 404 -37.23 12.05 5.17
N CYS A 405 -37.05 10.74 5.36
CA CYS A 405 -37.80 9.69 4.67
C CYS A 405 -38.94 9.24 5.59
N ASP A 406 -40.19 9.46 5.18
CA ASP A 406 -41.39 9.10 5.96
C ASP A 406 -41.38 9.65 7.41
N GLY A 407 -40.90 10.89 7.57
CA GLY A 407 -40.79 11.53 8.88
C GLY A 407 -39.64 10.99 9.74
N LYS A 408 -38.73 10.21 9.16
CA LYS A 408 -37.56 9.65 9.84
C LYS A 408 -36.26 10.12 9.23
N VAL A 409 -35.20 10.04 10.03
CA VAL A 409 -33.82 10.15 9.55
C VAL A 409 -33.00 8.98 10.07
N THR A 410 -32.08 8.48 9.26
CA THR A 410 -31.14 7.42 9.65
C THR A 410 -29.72 7.92 9.48
N LEU A 411 -28.87 7.66 10.46
CA LEU A 411 -27.46 8.02 10.46
C LEU A 411 -26.63 6.77 10.70
N ARG A 412 -25.60 6.59 9.86
CA ARG A 412 -24.52 5.62 10.06
C ARG A 412 -23.21 6.40 10.07
N ILE A 413 -22.54 6.44 11.22
CA ILE A 413 -21.37 7.27 11.47
C ILE A 413 -20.20 6.35 11.80
N PHE A 414 -19.09 6.45 11.07
CA PHE A 414 -17.83 5.82 11.39
C PHE A 414 -16.86 6.87 11.88
N VAL A 415 -16.25 6.62 13.04
CA VAL A 415 -15.21 7.46 13.60
C VAL A 415 -13.94 6.64 13.69
N ASP A 416 -12.89 7.13 13.03
CA ASP A 416 -11.52 6.61 13.06
C ASP A 416 -10.62 7.60 13.83
N THR A 417 -9.32 7.30 13.92
CA THR A 417 -8.35 8.12 14.64
C THR A 417 -8.35 9.57 14.18
N SER A 418 -8.45 9.80 12.86
CA SER A 418 -8.39 11.13 12.26
C SER A 418 -9.38 11.36 11.11
N ILE A 419 -10.36 10.47 10.93
CA ILE A 419 -11.37 10.55 9.87
C ILE A 419 -12.75 10.32 10.48
N ILE A 420 -13.74 11.03 9.94
CA ILE A 420 -15.15 10.79 10.23
C ILE A 420 -15.93 10.65 8.92
N ASP A 421 -16.69 9.55 8.80
CA ASP A 421 -17.55 9.25 7.66
C ASP A 421 -19.01 9.13 8.14
N ILE A 422 -19.87 10.01 7.65
CA ILE A 422 -21.29 10.10 8.04
C ILE A 422 -22.16 9.83 6.83
N TYR A 423 -23.01 8.82 6.93
CA TYR A 423 -23.95 8.42 5.90
C TYR A 423 -25.38 8.60 6.41
N GLY A 424 -26.04 9.64 5.90
CA GLY A 424 -27.42 9.97 6.16
C GLY A 424 -28.38 9.31 5.18
N ASN A 425 -29.49 8.77 5.69
CA ASN A 425 -30.55 8.08 4.94
C ASN A 425 -30.00 7.05 3.94
N ASN A 426 -29.10 6.20 4.41
CA ASN A 426 -28.44 5.17 3.61
C ASN A 426 -27.66 5.75 2.41
N GLY A 427 -27.01 6.91 2.58
CA GLY A 427 -26.06 7.44 1.60
C GLY A 427 -26.60 8.51 0.65
N ASP A 428 -27.80 9.07 0.89
CA ASP A 428 -28.33 10.24 0.16
C ASP A 428 -27.58 11.51 0.58
N ALA A 429 -27.21 11.60 1.85
CA ALA A 429 -26.39 12.68 2.41
C ALA A 429 -25.10 12.08 2.96
N VAL A 430 -23.95 12.62 2.56
CA VAL A 430 -22.65 12.07 2.96
C VAL A 430 -21.69 13.18 3.37
N ILE A 431 -21.04 13.01 4.51
CA ILE A 431 -19.93 13.84 4.97
C ILE A 431 -18.76 12.92 5.30
N ASN A 432 -17.69 12.99 4.50
CA ASN A 432 -16.41 12.35 4.77
C ASN A 432 -15.40 13.45 5.01
N THR A 433 -14.68 13.46 6.12
CA THR A 433 -13.67 14.50 6.36
C THR A 433 -12.68 14.12 7.43
N GLN A 434 -11.55 14.84 7.51
CA GLN A 434 -10.62 14.68 8.62
C GLN A 434 -11.08 15.42 9.87
N ILE A 435 -10.65 14.89 11.00
CA ILE A 435 -10.62 15.51 12.32
C ILE A 435 -9.26 15.17 12.95
N TYR A 436 -8.70 16.05 13.78
CA TYR A 436 -7.40 15.81 14.42
C TYR A 436 -7.48 16.02 15.94
N PRO A 437 -8.35 15.27 16.63
CA PRO A 437 -8.51 15.37 18.07
C PRO A 437 -7.24 14.90 18.80
N SER A 438 -7.03 15.41 20.01
CA SER A 438 -5.98 14.96 20.92
C SER A 438 -6.25 13.52 21.41
N ASP A 439 -5.21 12.79 21.82
CA ASP A 439 -5.30 11.39 22.30
C ASP A 439 -6.28 11.17 23.47
N GLY A 440 -6.56 12.22 24.26
CA GLY A 440 -7.51 12.16 25.38
C GLY A 440 -8.96 12.44 25.00
N SER A 441 -9.23 12.83 23.76
CA SER A 441 -10.55 13.27 23.29
C SER A 441 -11.34 12.09 22.72
N ASN A 442 -11.86 11.28 23.64
CA ASN A 442 -12.48 9.99 23.33
C ASN A 442 -13.95 9.90 23.74
N GLY A 443 -14.51 10.95 24.35
CA GLY A 443 -15.89 10.93 24.82
C GLY A 443 -16.94 11.00 23.71
N MET A 444 -18.16 10.61 24.06
CA MET A 444 -19.33 10.62 23.21
C MET A 444 -20.54 11.19 23.95
N ALA A 445 -21.42 11.88 23.25
CA ALA A 445 -22.69 12.35 23.80
C ALA A 445 -23.78 12.34 22.72
N PHE A 446 -25.03 12.07 23.12
CA PHE A 446 -26.23 12.33 22.34
C PHE A 446 -26.99 13.50 22.93
N TYR A 447 -27.49 14.40 22.08
CA TYR A 447 -28.22 15.57 22.54
C TYR A 447 -29.42 15.91 21.65
N VAL A 448 -30.39 16.59 22.26
CA VAL A 448 -31.59 17.13 21.62
C VAL A 448 -31.66 18.63 21.93
N GLN A 449 -32.16 19.43 20.99
CA GLN A 449 -32.33 20.87 21.15
C GLN A 449 -33.80 21.27 21.01
N ASN A 450 -34.33 21.93 22.05
CA ASN A 450 -35.63 22.59 22.05
C ASN A 450 -36.78 21.67 21.59
N GLY A 451 -37.09 20.65 22.39
CA GLY A 451 -38.17 19.71 22.10
C GLY A 451 -37.72 18.26 22.26
N ASP A 452 -38.35 17.37 21.48
CA ASP A 452 -38.14 15.93 21.58
C ASP A 452 -37.96 15.23 20.23
N VAL A 453 -37.29 14.08 20.26
CA VAL A 453 -37.14 13.14 19.14
C VAL A 453 -37.35 11.72 19.67
N THR A 454 -37.88 10.83 18.84
CA THR A 454 -37.92 9.40 19.18
C THR A 454 -36.73 8.70 18.54
N VAL A 455 -35.89 8.09 19.37
CA VAL A 455 -34.84 7.16 18.94
C VAL A 455 -35.49 5.81 18.70
N ASP A 456 -35.79 5.50 17.45
CA ASP A 456 -36.38 4.21 17.07
C ASP A 456 -35.37 3.09 17.37
N SER A 457 -34.10 3.32 17.00
CA SER A 457 -32.96 2.48 17.32
C SER A 457 -31.70 3.31 17.41
N MET A 458 -30.79 2.92 18.30
CA MET A 458 -29.41 3.42 18.31
C MET A 458 -28.52 2.32 18.83
N THR A 459 -27.46 2.00 18.07
CA THR A 459 -26.42 1.05 18.47
C THR A 459 -25.06 1.67 18.24
N VAL A 460 -24.17 1.56 19.23
CA VAL A 460 -22.77 1.95 19.11
C VAL A 460 -21.92 0.69 19.16
N TYR A 461 -21.13 0.46 18.11
CA TYR A 461 -20.19 -0.65 18.03
C TYR A 461 -18.77 -0.13 18.20
N LYS A 462 -17.98 -0.80 19.05
CA LYS A 462 -16.52 -0.67 18.97
C LYS A 462 -16.06 -1.30 17.66
N LEU A 463 -15.12 -0.66 16.97
CA LEU A 463 -14.50 -1.21 15.77
C LEU A 463 -13.10 -1.79 16.06
N ASP A 464 -12.75 -2.85 15.33
CA ASP A 464 -11.41 -3.43 15.32
C ASP A 464 -10.50 -2.69 14.34
N SER A 465 -9.19 -2.77 14.57
CA SER A 465 -8.22 -2.19 13.63
C SER A 465 -8.10 -3.04 12.37
N ILE A 466 -8.00 -2.40 11.21
CA ILE A 466 -7.67 -3.08 9.94
C ILE A 466 -6.20 -3.52 9.88
N HIS A 467 -5.34 -2.94 10.72
CA HIS A 467 -3.94 -3.32 10.84
C HIS A 467 -3.83 -4.45 11.84
N PHE A 468 -3.17 -5.55 11.47
CA PHE A 468 -2.96 -6.72 12.33
C PHE A 468 -2.31 -6.30 13.67
N SER A 469 -3.13 -6.09 14.69
CA SER A 469 -2.70 -6.12 16.08
C SER A 469 -2.83 -7.57 16.52
N GLY A 470 -1.70 -8.29 16.58
CA GLY A 470 -1.69 -9.65 17.07
C GLY A 470 -2.18 -9.66 18.51
N LEU A 471 -3.47 -9.98 18.74
CA LEU A 471 -4.05 -10.46 20.01
C LEU A 471 -5.56 -10.69 19.84
N LYS A 472 -5.98 -11.95 19.67
CA LYS A 472 -7.11 -12.55 20.42
C LYS A 472 -6.90 -14.06 20.55
N GLN A 473 -6.44 -14.49 21.73
CA GLN A 473 -6.83 -15.80 22.25
C GLN A 473 -8.32 -15.78 22.58
N GLY A 474 -9.01 -16.87 22.25
CA GLY A 474 -10.27 -17.24 22.91
C GLY A 474 -11.50 -17.15 22.01
N GLY A 475 -11.84 -18.28 21.38
CA GLY A 475 -13.11 -18.47 20.68
C GLY A 475 -13.20 -19.88 20.12
N ASN A 476 -13.58 -20.84 20.96
CA ASN A 476 -13.78 -22.25 20.60
C ASN A 476 -14.72 -22.39 19.39
N HIS A 477 -14.26 -23.07 18.34
CA HIS A 477 -15.13 -23.77 17.39
C HIS A 477 -14.88 -25.29 17.45
N PRO A 478 -15.93 -26.12 17.26
CA PRO A 478 -15.90 -27.54 17.59
C PRO A 478 -15.07 -28.33 16.58
N GLN A 479 -14.17 -29.17 17.09
CA GLN A 479 -13.43 -30.15 16.32
C GLN A 479 -14.33 -31.36 16.00
N ASP A 480 -14.70 -31.52 14.73
CA ASP A 480 -15.18 -32.80 14.19
C ASP A 480 -13.98 -33.68 13.81
N GLY A 481 -14.07 -34.95 14.20
CA GLY A 481 -12.94 -35.85 14.30
C GLY A 481 -12.52 -36.55 13.01
N THR A 482 -11.25 -36.97 12.99
CA THR A 482 -10.79 -38.24 12.41
C THR A 482 -9.37 -38.52 12.90
N LYS A 483 -9.21 -39.39 13.91
CA LYS A 483 -7.92 -39.93 14.33
C LYS A 483 -7.64 -41.24 13.60
N SER A 484 -6.53 -41.32 12.87
CA SER A 484 -5.97 -42.58 12.38
C SER A 484 -4.43 -42.51 12.26
N ASN A 485 -3.77 -43.28 13.15
CA ASN A 485 -2.48 -43.99 12.99
C ASN A 485 -1.17 -43.21 12.73
N ILE A 486 -0.55 -42.69 13.81
CA ILE A 486 0.82 -42.13 13.82
C ILE A 486 1.88 -43.11 14.39
N ASN A 487 1.49 -44.22 15.03
CA ASN A 487 2.44 -45.04 15.80
C ASN A 487 3.33 -46.00 15.00
N SER A 488 3.17 -46.12 13.68
CA SER A 488 3.95 -47.07 12.87
C SER A 488 5.21 -46.46 12.23
N ILE A 489 5.31 -45.12 12.16
CA ILE A 489 6.41 -44.42 11.48
C ILE A 489 7.58 -44.12 12.45
N LEU A 490 7.28 -43.90 13.73
CA LEU A 490 8.29 -43.53 14.74
C LEU A 490 9.34 -44.64 15.01
N THR A 491 8.96 -45.92 14.83
CA THR A 491 9.84 -47.05 15.16
C THR A 491 10.93 -47.27 14.10
N VAL A 492 10.67 -46.91 12.83
CA VAL A 492 11.62 -47.07 11.73
C VAL A 492 12.71 -45.99 11.78
N VAL A 493 12.36 -44.76 12.17
CA VAL A 493 13.29 -43.61 12.24
C VAL A 493 14.35 -43.80 13.34
N ILE A 494 13.98 -44.40 14.48
CA ILE A 494 14.90 -44.63 15.60
C ILE A 494 15.98 -45.68 15.26
N ILE A 495 15.65 -46.68 14.43
CA ILE A 495 16.61 -47.72 14.03
C ILE A 495 17.64 -47.17 13.03
N VAL A 496 17.23 -46.27 12.13
CA VAL A 496 18.14 -45.65 11.14
C VAL A 496 19.13 -44.70 11.82
N LEU A 497 18.69 -43.93 12.82
CA LEU A 497 19.57 -43.02 13.58
C LEU A 497 20.64 -43.76 14.38
N ALA A 498 20.33 -44.93 14.95
CA ALA A 498 21.30 -45.72 15.71
C ALA A 498 22.44 -46.29 14.83
N VAL A 499 22.15 -46.64 13.57
CA VAL A 499 23.13 -47.17 12.62
C VAL A 499 24.09 -46.08 12.13
N CYS A 500 23.62 -44.85 11.94
CA CYS A 500 24.44 -43.71 11.52
C CYS A 500 25.44 -43.26 12.60
N VAL A 501 25.05 -43.28 13.88
CA VAL A 501 25.92 -42.89 15.00
C VAL A 501 27.08 -43.89 15.19
N LEU A 502 26.85 -45.18 14.97
CA LEU A 502 27.89 -46.21 15.03
C LEU A 502 28.90 -46.10 13.87
N ALA A 503 28.46 -45.68 12.67
CA ALA A 503 29.35 -45.45 11.53
C ALA A 503 30.26 -44.21 11.72
N PHE A 504 29.74 -43.17 12.37
CA PHE A 504 30.50 -41.94 12.65
C PHE A 504 31.63 -42.16 13.68
N LEU A 505 31.36 -42.94 14.74
CA LEU A 505 32.35 -43.29 15.76
C LEU A 505 33.49 -44.17 15.21
N ALA A 506 33.21 -45.05 14.25
CA ALA A 506 34.24 -45.84 13.57
C ALA A 506 35.17 -44.98 12.69
N GLY A 507 34.64 -43.94 12.04
CA GLY A 507 35.43 -42.99 11.23
C GLY A 507 36.42 -42.16 12.05
N MET A 508 36.05 -41.75 13.26
CA MET A 508 36.91 -40.97 14.15
C MET A 508 38.13 -41.75 14.65
N ILE A 509 38.01 -43.07 14.84
CA ILE A 509 39.12 -43.94 15.28
C ILE A 509 40.17 -44.08 14.17
N VAL A 510 39.74 -44.10 12.91
CA VAL A 510 40.64 -44.20 11.73
C VAL A 510 41.38 -42.89 11.48
N MET A 511 40.76 -41.72 11.72
CA MET A 511 41.42 -40.42 11.54
C MET A 511 42.48 -40.11 12.60
N ARG A 512 42.34 -40.61 13.83
CA ARG A 512 43.35 -40.44 14.89
C ARG A 512 44.65 -41.21 14.64
N ALA A 513 44.62 -42.27 13.84
CA ALA A 513 45.81 -43.07 13.50
C ALA A 513 46.69 -42.45 12.41
N ARG A 514 46.22 -41.42 11.67
CA ARG A 514 46.94 -40.84 10.52
C ARG A 514 47.67 -39.53 10.80
N ARG A 515 47.58 -38.95 12.01
CA ARG A 515 48.20 -37.65 12.36
C ARG A 515 49.63 -37.74 12.94
N SER A 516 50.30 -38.90 12.90
CA SER A 516 51.61 -39.11 13.54
C SER A 516 52.81 -39.23 12.59
N SER A 517 52.91 -38.43 11.52
CA SER A 517 54.16 -38.36 10.71
C SER A 517 54.32 -37.09 9.85
N GLY A 518 55.16 -36.14 10.33
CA GLY A 518 56.37 -35.62 9.63
C GLY A 518 56.34 -34.58 8.48
N SER A 519 56.69 -33.32 8.83
CA SER A 519 57.67 -32.34 8.24
C SER A 519 57.54 -31.61 6.86
N SER A 520 57.49 -30.27 6.96
CA SER A 520 58.22 -29.13 6.28
C SER A 520 58.56 -29.07 4.77
N ALA A 521 58.15 -27.96 4.09
CA ALA A 521 58.98 -26.89 3.45
C ALA A 521 58.29 -26.15 2.26
N ASN A 522 58.61 -24.86 2.09
CA ASN A 522 58.06 -23.82 1.17
C ASN A 522 58.12 -24.09 -0.36
N THR A 523 57.11 -23.61 -1.14
CA THR A 523 57.22 -22.60 -2.25
C THR A 523 55.90 -22.37 -3.06
N SER A 524 55.64 -21.10 -3.39
CA SER A 524 54.94 -20.47 -4.55
C SER A 524 53.56 -20.91 -5.08
N ILE A 525 52.62 -19.95 -5.00
CA ILE A 525 51.62 -19.40 -5.95
C ILE A 525 50.91 -20.33 -6.97
N ASP A 526 49.58 -20.17 -6.94
CA ASP A 526 48.51 -20.42 -7.93
C ASP A 526 47.81 -21.79 -8.01
N GLU A 527 46.48 -21.64 -8.12
CA GLU A 527 45.39 -22.57 -8.43
C GLU A 527 44.80 -23.47 -7.32
N ALA A 528 43.53 -23.14 -7.07
CA ALA A 528 42.39 -24.03 -6.88
C ALA A 528 41.95 -24.41 -5.45
N ALA A 529 40.69 -24.01 -5.24
CA ALA A 529 39.61 -24.84 -4.72
C ALA A 529 39.33 -24.77 -3.21
N SER A 530 38.18 -24.15 -2.93
CA SER A 530 37.12 -24.71 -2.09
C SER A 530 37.57 -25.46 -0.84
N GLY A 531 37.47 -24.79 0.30
CA GLY A 531 37.60 -25.41 1.59
C GLY A 531 36.93 -24.51 2.62
N SER A 532 35.74 -24.91 3.03
CA SER A 532 34.90 -24.28 4.05
C SER A 532 35.69 -23.88 5.29
N ALA A 533 35.57 -22.62 5.67
CA ALA A 533 35.74 -22.18 7.05
C ALA A 533 34.37 -21.82 7.61
N LEU A 534 33.61 -22.86 8.00
CA LEU A 534 32.53 -22.70 8.97
C LEU A 534 33.20 -22.38 10.31
N SER A 535 33.48 -21.10 10.56
CA SER A 535 33.70 -20.59 11.91
C SER A 535 32.38 -20.67 12.68
N ALA A 536 32.48 -20.90 13.99
CA ALA A 536 31.39 -21.41 14.83
C ALA A 536 30.10 -20.55 14.74
N ILE A 537 29.13 -21.05 13.97
CA ILE A 537 27.79 -20.47 13.81
C ILE A 537 27.05 -20.57 15.15
N VAL A 538 26.55 -19.43 15.64
CA VAL A 538 25.45 -19.40 16.62
C VAL A 538 24.32 -20.24 16.03
N PRO A 539 23.92 -21.35 16.66
CA PRO A 539 22.93 -22.24 16.06
C PRO A 539 21.66 -21.45 15.75
N LEU A 540 21.32 -21.36 14.47
CA LEU A 540 20.11 -20.71 14.02
C LEU A 540 18.90 -21.49 14.56
N PRO A 541 17.83 -20.79 14.95
CA PRO A 541 16.68 -21.42 15.60
C PRO A 541 15.98 -22.41 14.65
N GLU A 542 15.68 -23.62 15.14
CA GLU A 542 14.99 -24.66 14.37
C GLU A 542 13.47 -24.41 14.31
N SER A 543 12.85 -24.63 13.14
CA SER A 543 11.39 -24.57 12.98
C SER A 543 10.70 -25.76 13.66
N LYS A 544 9.47 -25.54 14.16
CA LYS A 544 8.67 -26.57 14.84
C LYS A 544 7.42 -26.88 14.01
N GLN A 545 7.20 -28.17 13.70
CA GLN A 545 5.95 -28.75 13.18
C GLN A 545 5.02 -27.75 12.44
N GLY A 546 5.38 -27.41 11.20
CA GLY A 546 4.51 -26.68 10.28
C GLY A 546 4.37 -25.16 10.52
N LYS A 547 5.22 -24.55 11.37
CA LYS A 547 5.31 -23.11 11.57
C LYS A 547 6.76 -22.63 11.59
N SER A 548 7.07 -21.59 10.81
CA SER A 548 8.38 -20.93 10.83
C SER A 548 8.66 -20.39 12.24
N TYR A 549 9.89 -20.53 12.74
CA TYR A 549 10.31 -19.91 14.01
C TYR A 549 10.07 -18.39 14.01
N TRP A 550 10.16 -17.79 12.84
CA TRP A 550 10.03 -16.36 12.62
C TRP A 550 8.57 -15.86 12.57
N GLU A 551 7.59 -16.78 12.65
CA GLU A 551 6.18 -16.41 12.64
C GLU A 551 5.85 -15.43 13.77
N GLY A 552 5.31 -14.27 13.41
CA GLY A 552 4.93 -13.21 14.35
C GLY A 552 6.09 -12.42 14.95
N LYS A 553 7.34 -12.69 14.57
CA LYS A 553 8.55 -11.99 15.04
C LYS A 553 8.69 -10.60 14.40
N ARG A 554 9.52 -9.74 14.99
CA ARG A 554 9.80 -8.37 14.51
C ARG A 554 11.22 -8.29 13.93
N ILE A 555 11.38 -7.60 12.80
CA ILE A 555 12.67 -7.47 12.11
C ILE A 555 13.04 -6.00 11.92
N ALA A 556 14.30 -5.62 12.16
CA ALA A 556 14.88 -4.36 11.72
C ALA A 556 15.86 -4.57 10.56
N PHE A 557 15.81 -3.69 9.55
CA PHE A 557 16.70 -3.68 8.40
C PHE A 557 17.55 -2.41 8.42
N LEU A 558 18.87 -2.54 8.56
CA LEU A 558 19.82 -1.43 8.58
C LEU A 558 20.66 -1.48 7.30
N GLY A 559 20.59 -0.46 6.44
CA GLY A 559 21.27 -0.54 5.16
C GLY A 559 21.51 0.77 4.40
N ASP A 560 21.98 0.65 3.16
CA ASP A 560 22.21 1.75 2.22
C ASP A 560 21.07 1.85 1.18
N SER A 561 21.36 2.33 -0.04
CA SER A 561 20.36 2.54 -1.09
C SER A 561 19.64 1.25 -1.51
N ILE A 562 20.28 0.08 -1.44
CA ILE A 562 19.61 -1.19 -1.76
C ILE A 562 18.49 -1.47 -0.74
N THR A 563 18.72 -1.12 0.52
CA THR A 563 17.73 -1.28 1.59
C THR A 563 16.71 -0.14 1.57
N GLU A 564 17.11 1.08 1.19
CA GLU A 564 16.23 2.25 1.09
C GLU A 564 15.11 2.05 0.06
N MET A 565 15.39 1.34 -1.03
CA MET A 565 14.40 0.98 -2.04
C MET A 565 13.25 0.08 -1.51
N ASN A 566 13.41 -0.48 -0.31
CA ASN A 566 12.40 -1.27 0.39
C ASN A 566 11.83 -2.47 -0.41
N GLY A 567 12.59 -3.02 -1.35
CA GLY A 567 12.12 -4.03 -2.29
C GLY A 567 12.17 -5.48 -1.79
N TYR A 568 13.12 -5.84 -0.92
CA TYR A 568 13.29 -7.22 -0.44
C TYR A 568 12.66 -7.45 0.95
N GLN A 569 12.45 -6.39 1.72
CA GLN A 569 12.03 -6.47 3.12
C GLN A 569 10.64 -7.08 3.26
N SER A 570 9.69 -6.64 2.45
CA SER A 570 8.33 -7.21 2.42
C SER A 570 8.35 -8.70 2.05
N LEU A 571 9.19 -9.09 1.10
CA LEU A 571 9.37 -10.48 0.67
C LEU A 571 9.97 -11.35 1.78
N VAL A 572 11.03 -10.88 2.45
CA VAL A 572 11.62 -11.58 3.60
C VAL A 572 10.57 -11.77 4.70
N ARG A 573 9.82 -10.70 5.01
CA ARG A 573 8.77 -10.76 6.02
C ARG A 573 7.68 -11.77 5.66
N ARG A 574 7.35 -11.91 4.37
CA ARG A 574 6.41 -12.90 3.86
C ARG A 574 6.96 -14.32 3.97
N TYR A 575 8.18 -14.58 3.51
CA TYR A 575 8.82 -15.90 3.63
C TYR A 575 8.91 -16.37 5.09
N LEU A 576 9.19 -15.43 6.00
CA LEU A 576 9.35 -15.69 7.42
C LEU A 576 8.06 -15.58 8.24
N ASN A 577 6.96 -15.10 7.64
CA ASN A 577 5.67 -14.84 8.28
C ASN A 577 5.74 -13.91 9.52
N THR A 578 6.54 -12.85 9.44
CA THR A 578 6.82 -11.94 10.57
C THR A 578 5.71 -10.88 10.78
N SER A 579 5.53 -10.40 12.02
CA SER A 579 4.45 -9.46 12.36
C SER A 579 4.72 -8.02 11.95
N ARG A 580 5.98 -7.54 12.07
CA ARG A 580 6.35 -6.15 11.80
C ARG A 580 7.79 -6.00 11.33
N GLY A 581 8.03 -5.03 10.45
CA GLY A 581 9.37 -4.67 9.95
C GLY A 581 9.65 -3.19 10.17
N TYR A 582 10.91 -2.87 10.47
CA TYR A 582 11.42 -1.51 10.64
C TYR A 582 12.61 -1.31 9.70
N THR A 583 12.63 -0.22 8.94
CA THR A 583 13.70 0.03 7.95
C THR A 583 14.46 1.30 8.31
N TYR A 584 15.75 1.16 8.57
CA TYR A 584 16.71 2.23 8.84
C TYR A 584 17.70 2.27 7.69
N ALA A 585 17.31 2.86 6.57
CA ALA A 585 18.11 2.89 5.35
C ALA A 585 18.24 4.31 4.79
N VAL A 586 19.43 4.65 4.31
CA VAL A 586 19.72 5.94 3.68
C VAL A 586 20.68 5.73 2.52
N GLY A 587 20.28 6.16 1.34
CA GLY A 587 21.04 6.00 0.10
C GLY A 587 22.41 6.67 0.15
N GLY A 588 23.41 6.00 -0.42
CA GLY A 588 24.79 6.52 -0.55
C GLY A 588 25.60 6.59 0.75
N THR A 589 25.07 6.12 1.87
CA THR A 589 25.77 6.17 3.17
C THR A 589 26.76 5.03 3.36
N GLN A 590 27.83 5.33 4.10
CA GLN A 590 28.90 4.40 4.45
C GLN A 590 28.71 3.81 5.86
N LEU A 591 29.40 2.71 6.12
CA LEU A 591 29.68 2.25 7.50
C LEU A 591 30.68 3.19 8.19
N THR A 592 31.66 3.70 7.44
CA THR A 592 32.61 4.73 7.88
C THR A 592 32.00 6.13 7.96
N GLY A 593 32.61 7.02 8.75
CA GLY A 593 32.15 8.39 8.92
C GLY A 593 31.03 8.58 9.96
N LEU A 594 30.69 9.85 10.22
CA LEU A 594 29.80 10.26 11.31
C LEU A 594 28.42 10.78 10.86
N ASP A 595 28.31 11.33 9.66
CA ASP A 595 27.06 11.96 9.20
C ASP A 595 26.15 10.92 8.52
N ARG A 596 24.98 10.64 9.12
CA ARG A 596 23.97 9.66 8.64
C ARG A 596 24.52 8.23 8.43
N SER A 597 25.64 7.91 9.07
CA SER A 597 26.31 6.62 8.93
C SER A 597 25.50 5.48 9.57
N PHE A 598 25.90 4.24 9.26
CA PHE A 598 25.28 3.06 9.86
C PHE A 598 25.38 3.07 11.39
N THR A 599 26.44 3.63 11.98
CA THR A 599 26.60 3.67 13.44
C THR A 599 25.54 4.54 14.11
N GLN A 600 25.22 5.70 13.54
CA GLN A 600 24.17 6.56 14.09
C GLN A 600 22.81 5.87 14.01
N ARG A 601 22.50 5.28 12.85
CA ARG A 601 21.22 4.60 12.63
C ARG A 601 21.08 3.30 13.41
N ALA A 602 22.19 2.64 13.75
CA ALA A 602 22.20 1.53 14.69
C ALA A 602 21.80 1.98 16.09
N GLU A 603 22.18 3.18 16.52
CA GLU A 603 21.74 3.75 17.81
C GLU A 603 20.26 4.15 17.78
N ASP A 604 19.70 4.46 16.61
CA ASP A 604 18.31 4.89 16.45
C ASP A 604 17.30 3.73 16.48
N ILE A 605 17.77 2.47 16.46
CA ILE A 605 16.88 1.30 16.65
C ILE A 605 16.46 1.27 18.12
N LYS A 606 15.26 1.76 18.43
CA LYS A 606 14.73 1.81 19.80
C LYS A 606 13.74 0.70 20.08
N GLU A 607 13.27 0.05 19.03
CA GLU A 607 12.26 -0.97 19.06
C GLU A 607 12.84 -2.29 19.55
N ASP A 608 12.07 -2.96 20.39
CA ASP A 608 12.33 -4.35 20.72
C ASP A 608 12.07 -5.20 19.46
N VAL A 609 13.10 -5.84 18.94
CA VAL A 609 13.07 -6.62 17.69
C VAL A 609 13.70 -7.98 17.90
N ASP A 610 13.29 -8.99 17.13
CA ASP A 610 13.82 -10.34 17.26
C ASP A 610 14.99 -10.61 16.30
N LEU A 611 15.09 -9.85 15.20
CA LEU A 611 16.15 -9.94 14.19
C LEU A 611 16.57 -8.55 13.72
N ILE A 612 17.87 -8.33 13.57
CA ILE A 612 18.46 -7.14 12.95
C ILE A 612 19.32 -7.58 11.77
N PHE A 613 18.94 -7.17 10.56
CA PHE A 613 19.66 -7.46 9.33
C PHE A 613 20.43 -6.22 8.86
N VAL A 614 21.75 -6.31 8.82
CA VAL A 614 22.66 -5.22 8.42
C VAL A 614 23.22 -5.50 7.03
N PHE A 615 23.02 -4.60 6.07
CA PHE A 615 23.46 -4.79 4.69
C PHE A 615 24.08 -3.52 4.09
N GLY A 616 25.38 -3.55 3.81
CA GLY A 616 26.12 -2.39 3.30
C GLY A 616 27.59 -2.68 2.99
N GLY A 617 28.38 -1.62 2.76
CA GLY A 617 29.83 -1.69 2.51
C GLY A 617 30.26 -1.36 1.08
N THR A 618 29.31 -1.22 0.15
CA THR A 618 29.60 -0.80 -1.24
C THR A 618 30.14 0.63 -1.28
N ASN A 619 29.50 1.54 -0.54
CA ASN A 619 29.84 2.95 -0.56
C ASN A 619 31.23 3.18 0.06
N ASP A 620 31.58 2.43 1.11
CA ASP A 620 32.92 2.43 1.71
C ASP A 620 34.00 2.01 0.70
N PHE A 621 33.73 0.98 -0.10
CA PHE A 621 34.62 0.59 -1.20
C PHE A 621 34.76 1.71 -2.22
N HIS A 622 33.63 2.27 -2.68
CA HIS A 622 33.60 3.31 -3.71
C HIS A 622 34.39 4.57 -3.31
N VAL A 623 34.22 5.05 -2.07
CA VAL A 623 34.93 6.24 -1.58
C VAL A 623 36.38 5.94 -1.17
N GLY A 624 36.81 4.68 -1.20
CA GLY A 624 38.15 4.28 -0.80
C GLY A 624 38.39 4.43 0.70
N ALA A 625 37.40 4.07 1.53
CA ALA A 625 37.53 4.14 2.99
C ALA A 625 38.71 3.26 3.47
N PRO A 626 39.59 3.75 4.37
CA PRO A 626 40.67 2.94 4.92
C PRO A 626 40.13 1.66 5.57
N ILE A 627 40.59 0.48 5.16
CA ILE A 627 40.07 -0.79 5.70
C ILE A 627 40.34 -0.92 7.21
N GLY A 628 41.55 -0.57 7.64
CA GLY A 628 41.99 -0.80 9.02
C GLY A 628 42.41 -2.24 9.29
N SER A 629 42.44 -2.63 10.57
CA SER A 629 42.70 -3.97 11.06
C SER A 629 41.45 -4.54 11.74
N VAL A 630 41.27 -5.87 11.70
CA VAL A 630 40.21 -6.54 12.48
C VAL A 630 40.34 -6.23 13.97
N ASP A 631 41.58 -6.05 14.46
CA ASP A 631 41.90 -5.68 15.85
C ASP A 631 41.68 -4.19 16.19
N ASP A 632 41.23 -3.35 15.24
CA ASP A 632 40.99 -1.92 15.50
C ASP A 632 39.91 -1.72 16.58
N GLU A 633 40.07 -0.69 17.41
CA GLU A 633 39.01 -0.26 18.34
C GLU A 633 37.78 0.27 17.58
N ALA A 634 36.61 0.17 18.21
CA ALA A 634 35.36 0.70 17.68
C ALA A 634 35.46 2.21 17.40
N SER A 635 35.45 2.56 16.11
CA SER A 635 35.63 3.94 15.64
C SER A 635 34.87 4.15 14.34
N THR A 636 34.90 5.36 13.79
CA THR A 636 34.31 5.67 12.47
C THR A 636 35.37 6.00 11.42
N GLU A 637 36.65 5.79 11.76
CA GLU A 637 37.82 6.21 10.98
C GLU A 637 38.27 5.14 9.98
N THR A 638 38.11 3.86 10.34
CA THR A 638 38.41 2.70 9.49
C THR A 638 37.17 1.85 9.29
N PHE A 639 37.12 1.11 8.19
CA PHE A 639 36.01 0.23 7.88
C PHE A 639 35.85 -0.88 8.94
N CYS A 640 36.94 -1.52 9.35
CA CYS A 640 36.90 -2.51 10.43
C CYS A 640 36.42 -1.90 11.75
N GLY A 641 36.93 -0.71 12.11
CA GLY A 641 36.49 0.02 13.29
C GLY A 641 34.99 0.35 13.27
N SER A 642 34.45 0.72 12.11
CA SER A 642 33.03 1.02 11.92
C SER A 642 32.14 -0.20 12.02
N VAL A 643 32.50 -1.31 11.35
CA VAL A 643 31.76 -2.58 11.47
C VAL A 643 31.76 -3.03 12.93
N ARG A 644 32.91 -2.94 13.62
CA ARG A 644 33.04 -3.24 15.05
C ARG A 644 32.12 -2.37 15.88
N LYS A 645 32.08 -1.06 15.60
CA LYS A 645 31.23 -0.13 16.33
C LYS A 645 29.74 -0.43 16.16
N VAL A 646 29.29 -0.75 14.94
CA VAL A 646 27.91 -1.22 14.71
C VAL A 646 27.63 -2.49 15.50
N CYS A 647 28.54 -3.47 15.49
CA CYS A 647 28.38 -4.70 16.27
C CYS A 647 28.25 -4.42 17.78
N GLU A 648 29.11 -3.55 18.34
CA GLU A 648 29.06 -3.17 19.75
C GLU A 648 27.75 -2.46 20.11
N ILE A 649 27.28 -1.53 19.28
CA ILE A 649 26.01 -0.82 19.49
C ILE A 649 24.85 -1.81 19.51
N LEU A 650 24.73 -2.64 18.47
CA LEU A 650 23.59 -3.54 18.31
C LEU A 650 23.58 -4.62 19.39
N THR A 651 24.74 -5.22 19.71
CA THR A 651 24.81 -6.25 20.76
C THR A 651 24.56 -5.68 22.16
N ALA A 652 24.92 -4.42 22.42
CA ALA A 652 24.64 -3.76 23.69
C ALA A 652 23.18 -3.33 23.84
N GLN A 653 22.57 -2.80 22.78
CA GLN A 653 21.19 -2.30 22.80
C GLN A 653 20.14 -3.42 22.63
N HIS A 654 20.49 -4.49 21.91
CA HIS A 654 19.60 -5.58 21.54
C HIS A 654 20.20 -6.96 21.86
N PRO A 655 20.48 -7.24 23.15
CA PRO A 655 21.19 -8.46 23.55
C PRO A 655 20.44 -9.76 23.27
N ASP A 656 19.11 -9.70 23.10
CA ASP A 656 18.25 -10.86 22.85
C ASP A 656 17.90 -11.04 21.35
N SER A 657 18.29 -10.10 20.49
CA SER A 657 18.01 -10.16 19.06
C SER A 657 19.07 -11.00 18.32
N LEU A 658 18.64 -11.73 17.29
CA LEU A 658 19.60 -12.27 16.32
C LEU A 658 20.12 -11.11 15.45
N ILE A 659 21.42 -10.87 15.44
CA ILE A 659 22.03 -9.90 14.51
C ILE A 659 22.63 -10.69 13.35
N VAL A 660 22.35 -10.28 12.12
CA VAL A 660 22.90 -10.88 10.89
C VAL A 660 23.47 -9.77 10.03
N PHE A 661 24.71 -9.94 9.58
CA PHE A 661 25.30 -9.07 8.56
C PHE A 661 25.19 -9.73 7.18
N ALA A 662 25.11 -8.90 6.15
CA ALA A 662 25.26 -9.35 4.77
C ALA A 662 26.38 -8.58 4.08
N THR A 663 27.18 -9.30 3.30
CA THR A 663 28.25 -8.72 2.51
C THR A 663 27.69 -8.04 1.26
N PRO A 664 28.37 -7.03 0.69
CA PRO A 664 27.99 -6.42 -0.59
C PRO A 664 27.80 -7.46 -1.72
N LEU A 665 26.82 -7.27 -2.60
CA LEU A 665 26.65 -8.09 -3.82
C LEU A 665 27.79 -7.90 -4.83
N GLN A 666 27.98 -8.86 -5.73
CA GLN A 666 28.70 -8.62 -6.98
C GLN A 666 27.90 -7.67 -7.88
N ARG A 667 28.61 -6.85 -8.67
CA ARG A 667 27.99 -5.75 -9.43
C ARG A 667 28.87 -5.30 -10.60
N THR A 668 28.30 -4.52 -11.51
CA THR A 668 28.96 -4.01 -12.72
C THR A 668 29.02 -2.48 -12.78
N ASN A 669 28.33 -1.77 -11.87
CA ASN A 669 28.19 -0.31 -11.91
C ASN A 669 28.04 0.30 -10.48
N PRO A 670 28.22 1.63 -10.26
CA PRO A 670 28.84 2.64 -11.14
C PRO A 670 30.26 2.27 -11.62
N PRO A 671 30.84 2.92 -12.64
CA PRO A 671 32.22 2.63 -13.05
C PRO A 671 33.17 2.82 -11.87
N GLY A 672 34.03 1.83 -11.59
CA GLY A 672 34.94 1.85 -10.45
C GLY A 672 34.43 1.10 -9.21
N THR A 673 33.22 0.53 -9.23
CA THR A 673 32.71 -0.33 -8.14
C THR A 673 32.50 -1.79 -8.54
N GLY A 674 32.88 -2.19 -9.75
CA GLY A 674 32.73 -3.54 -10.26
C GLY A 674 33.61 -4.56 -9.53
N VAL A 675 33.31 -5.85 -9.74
CA VAL A 675 34.01 -6.98 -9.11
C VAL A 675 35.54 -6.94 -9.33
N HIS A 676 35.97 -6.46 -10.50
CA HIS A 676 37.38 -6.37 -10.89
C HIS A 676 38.01 -4.99 -10.67
N ASP A 677 37.22 -4.00 -10.27
CA ASP A 677 37.72 -2.65 -10.08
C ASP A 677 38.57 -2.55 -8.80
N LYS A 678 39.51 -1.60 -8.84
CA LYS A 678 40.30 -1.20 -7.68
C LYS A 678 39.91 0.23 -7.31
N ASN A 679 39.68 0.48 -6.03
CA ASN A 679 39.44 1.82 -5.53
C ASN A 679 40.74 2.64 -5.46
N ALA A 680 40.65 3.88 -4.97
CA ALA A 680 41.79 4.79 -4.84
C ALA A 680 42.96 4.25 -3.98
N LEU A 681 42.70 3.23 -3.15
CA LEU A 681 43.72 2.57 -2.32
C LEU A 681 44.33 1.32 -2.99
N GLY A 682 43.92 0.98 -4.22
CA GLY A 682 44.36 -0.23 -4.91
C GLY A 682 43.70 -1.52 -4.40
N LEU A 683 42.65 -1.41 -3.59
CA LEU A 683 41.90 -2.52 -3.00
C LEU A 683 40.67 -2.83 -3.84
N GLY A 684 40.20 -4.07 -3.84
CA GLY A 684 38.95 -4.46 -4.50
C GLY A 684 37.82 -4.63 -3.48
N LEU A 685 36.57 -4.72 -3.95
CA LEU A 685 35.39 -4.91 -3.09
C LEU A 685 35.51 -6.14 -2.17
N ALA A 686 36.14 -7.22 -2.66
CA ALA A 686 36.41 -8.43 -1.88
C ALA A 686 37.20 -8.17 -0.57
N ALA A 687 38.00 -7.11 -0.50
CA ALA A 687 38.71 -6.75 0.73
C ALA A 687 37.76 -6.21 1.82
N TYR A 688 36.72 -5.47 1.43
CA TYR A 688 35.66 -4.99 2.34
C TYR A 688 34.73 -6.13 2.74
N VAL A 689 34.42 -7.04 1.81
CA VAL A 689 33.68 -8.29 2.09
C VAL A 689 34.39 -9.09 3.19
N GLN A 690 35.70 -9.33 3.04
CA GLN A 690 36.47 -10.06 4.04
C GLN A 690 36.53 -9.33 5.39
N ALA A 691 36.64 -8.00 5.39
CA ALA A 691 36.64 -7.22 6.61
C ALA A 691 35.32 -7.33 7.41
N ILE A 692 34.16 -7.38 6.74
CA ILE A 692 32.87 -7.65 7.41
C ILE A 692 32.91 -9.03 8.07
N ILE A 693 33.33 -10.06 7.31
CA ILE A 693 33.37 -11.45 7.78
C ILE A 693 34.28 -11.58 9.01
N ASP A 694 35.49 -11.01 8.94
CA ASP A 694 36.50 -11.12 10.00
C ASP A 694 36.04 -10.39 11.28
N VAL A 695 35.51 -9.18 11.16
CA VAL A 695 35.03 -8.43 12.33
C VAL A 695 33.80 -9.09 12.94
N CYS A 696 32.81 -9.51 12.15
CA CYS A 696 31.63 -10.19 12.68
C CYS A 696 31.96 -11.52 13.36
N ALA A 697 33.01 -12.22 12.91
CA ALA A 697 33.47 -13.45 13.54
C ALA A 697 33.94 -13.22 15.00
N ASP A 698 34.55 -12.08 15.32
CA ASP A 698 34.95 -11.73 16.70
C ASP A 698 33.75 -11.56 17.63
N PHE A 699 32.61 -11.11 17.10
CA PHE A 699 31.35 -10.97 17.83
C PHE A 699 30.48 -12.22 17.77
N GLN A 700 30.92 -13.27 17.08
CA GLN A 700 30.11 -14.45 16.78
C GLN A 700 28.79 -14.11 16.04
N ILE A 701 28.79 -13.03 15.26
CA ILE A 701 27.65 -12.59 14.47
C ILE A 701 27.66 -13.34 13.13
N PRO A 702 26.57 -14.05 12.77
CA PRO A 702 26.47 -14.73 11.47
C PRO A 702 26.47 -13.74 10.30
N VAL A 703 27.11 -14.13 9.20
CA VAL A 703 27.23 -13.34 7.97
C VAL A 703 26.66 -14.11 6.78
N LEU A 704 25.72 -13.48 6.06
CA LEU A 704 25.24 -13.90 4.75
C LEU A 704 26.16 -13.34 3.66
N ASP A 705 27.03 -14.21 3.13
CA ASP A 705 28.06 -13.84 2.15
C ASP A 705 27.50 -13.75 0.71
N PHE A 706 26.61 -12.80 0.48
CA PHE A 706 26.07 -12.54 -0.85
C PHE A 706 27.13 -12.39 -1.94
N TYR A 707 28.31 -11.86 -1.62
CA TYR A 707 29.37 -11.66 -2.61
C TYR A 707 29.82 -12.99 -3.23
N ASN A 708 29.93 -14.04 -2.42
CA ASN A 708 30.42 -15.35 -2.87
C ASN A 708 29.30 -16.36 -3.13
N THR A 709 28.13 -16.22 -2.51
CA THR A 709 27.08 -17.25 -2.54
C THR A 709 25.81 -16.85 -3.27
N SER A 710 25.61 -15.57 -3.61
CA SER A 710 24.36 -15.14 -4.24
C SER A 710 24.26 -15.60 -5.70
N ALA A 711 23.02 -15.82 -6.15
CA ALA A 711 22.72 -15.96 -7.58
C ALA A 711 22.95 -14.65 -8.36
N ILE A 712 23.03 -13.50 -7.68
CA ILE A 712 23.42 -12.21 -8.27
C ILE A 712 24.95 -12.14 -8.32
N THR A 713 25.48 -12.33 -9.53
CA THR A 713 26.91 -12.33 -9.86
C THR A 713 27.18 -11.26 -10.90
N GLU A 714 28.45 -10.94 -11.16
CA GLU A 714 28.82 -10.06 -12.29
C GLU A 714 28.21 -10.52 -13.62
N LYS A 715 28.09 -11.85 -13.83
CA LYS A 715 27.55 -12.44 -15.08
C LYS A 715 26.02 -12.43 -15.16
N THR A 716 25.35 -12.32 -14.03
CA THR A 716 23.89 -12.31 -13.93
C THR A 716 23.36 -10.93 -13.51
N ALA A 717 24.24 -9.93 -13.40
CA ALA A 717 23.91 -8.58 -12.99
C ALA A 717 22.81 -7.96 -13.87
N ASP A 718 22.90 -8.07 -15.19
CA ASP A 718 21.90 -7.51 -16.11
C ASP A 718 20.49 -8.12 -15.95
N GLN A 719 20.41 -9.34 -15.39
CA GLN A 719 19.13 -10.00 -15.11
C GLN A 719 18.50 -9.48 -13.81
N TYR A 720 19.30 -9.16 -12.81
CA TYR A 720 18.82 -8.93 -11.44
C TYR A 720 19.02 -7.50 -10.95
N LEU A 721 19.82 -6.67 -11.65
CA LEU A 721 20.14 -5.30 -11.29
C LEU A 721 19.77 -4.37 -12.46
N PHE A 722 18.92 -3.36 -12.25
CA PHE A 722 18.43 -2.52 -13.36
C PHE A 722 19.45 -1.47 -13.82
N ASP A 723 20.40 -1.10 -12.97
CA ASP A 723 21.47 -0.15 -13.29
C ASP A 723 22.87 -0.73 -13.04
N GLY A 724 22.96 -2.05 -12.85
CA GLY A 724 24.19 -2.76 -12.51
C GLY A 724 24.63 -2.65 -11.04
N LEU A 725 23.83 -1.99 -10.18
CA LEU A 725 24.03 -1.85 -8.73
C LEU A 725 22.78 -2.24 -7.93
N HIS A 726 21.65 -1.65 -8.28
CA HIS A 726 20.39 -1.74 -7.55
C HIS A 726 19.53 -2.88 -8.09
N PRO A 727 18.97 -3.73 -7.21
CA PRO A 727 18.13 -4.84 -7.63
C PRO A 727 16.88 -4.36 -8.36
N ASN A 728 16.53 -5.06 -9.45
CA ASN A 728 15.18 -5.02 -10.00
C ASN A 728 14.28 -5.98 -9.19
N GLN A 729 13.05 -6.20 -9.66
CA GLN A 729 12.10 -7.04 -8.94
C GLN A 729 12.59 -8.48 -8.72
N ASP A 730 13.22 -9.09 -9.74
CA ASP A 730 13.78 -10.44 -9.62
C ASP A 730 14.98 -10.47 -8.68
N GLY A 731 15.81 -9.42 -8.70
CA GLY A 731 16.94 -9.27 -7.79
C GLY A 731 16.50 -9.17 -6.33
N PHE A 732 15.42 -8.43 -6.05
CA PHE A 732 14.85 -8.37 -4.69
C PHE A 732 14.31 -9.73 -4.23
N GLN A 733 13.71 -10.52 -5.11
CA GLN A 733 13.29 -11.89 -4.80
C GLN A 733 14.48 -12.78 -4.45
N VAL A 734 15.58 -12.69 -5.21
CA VAL A 734 16.81 -13.45 -4.92
C VAL A 734 17.35 -13.10 -3.53
N ILE A 735 17.51 -11.82 -3.23
CA ILE A 735 18.01 -11.34 -1.92
C ILE A 735 17.10 -11.85 -0.80
N ALA A 736 15.79 -11.71 -0.96
CA ALA A 736 14.82 -12.11 0.05
C ALA A 736 14.82 -13.62 0.32
N ARG A 737 14.85 -14.41 -0.76
CA ARG A 737 14.87 -15.87 -0.69
C ARG A 737 16.15 -16.38 -0.05
N GLU A 738 17.29 -15.82 -0.43
CA GLU A 738 18.59 -16.23 0.13
C GLU A 738 18.70 -15.86 1.61
N LEU A 739 18.18 -14.71 2.02
CA LEU A 739 18.10 -14.37 3.44
C LEU A 739 17.14 -15.29 4.21
N ALA A 740 15.96 -15.59 3.66
CA ALA A 740 15.02 -16.52 4.31
C ALA A 740 15.61 -17.92 4.43
N ALA A 741 16.24 -18.44 3.36
CA ALA A 741 16.92 -19.73 3.37
C ALA A 741 18.11 -19.76 4.34
N PHE A 742 18.83 -18.65 4.47
CA PHE A 742 19.89 -18.51 5.46
C PHE A 742 19.33 -18.61 6.88
N LEU A 743 18.19 -17.96 7.16
CA LEU A 743 17.55 -17.92 8.49
C LEU A 743 16.75 -19.20 8.82
N CYS A 744 16.36 -19.97 7.81
CA CYS A 744 15.62 -21.24 7.92
C CYS A 744 16.33 -22.37 7.14
N PRO A 745 17.48 -22.89 7.61
CA PRO A 745 18.21 -23.92 6.88
C PRO A 745 17.36 -25.20 6.69
N GLY A 746 17.15 -25.60 5.44
CA GLY A 746 16.39 -26.81 5.08
C GLY A 746 14.93 -26.58 4.71
N GLU A 747 14.44 -25.34 4.76
CA GLU A 747 13.15 -24.96 4.16
C GLU A 747 13.34 -24.53 2.71
N ASP A 748 12.37 -24.86 1.85
CA ASP A 748 12.38 -24.52 0.43
C ASP A 748 11.52 -23.27 0.19
N PHE A 749 12.14 -22.24 -0.37
CA PHE A 749 11.54 -20.94 -0.68
C PHE A 749 11.54 -20.68 -2.20
N SER A 750 11.46 -21.75 -3.01
CA SER A 750 11.46 -21.68 -4.48
C SER A 750 10.07 -21.45 -5.12
N GLU A 751 9.00 -21.50 -4.32
CA GLU A 751 7.63 -21.06 -4.66
C GLU A 751 7.39 -19.58 -4.26
#